data_AF-A0A4Y7QEP6-F1
#
_entry.id   AF-A0A4Y7QEP6-F1
#
_cell.length_a   1.000
_cell.length_b   1.000
_cell.length_c   1.000
_cell.angle_alpha   90.00
_cell.angle_beta   90.00
_cell.angle_gamma   90.00
#
_symmetry.space_group_name_H-M   'P 1'
#
loop_
_entity.id
_entity.type
_entity.pdbx_description
1 polymer ?
#
loop_
_entity_poly.entity_id
_entity_poly.type
_entity_poly.pdbx_seq_one_letter_code
_entity_poly.pdbx_strand_id
1 'polypeptide(L)'
;MKRSKSPNVGTLGPRKRAKIHISNSDLKAIQPDLDKNAKRAGKQARDDPEDADEFIALFLIQLVTALSNTSLKNTFLRSLTLPEAREIVKILDTEKAVENLMCGRWQAFLDLPSLHILPPPKQPDIADAWHLQYQGKSHHLWEHISSACSHSPSLYAHFCAIIQSSGTGKSRLIDELAKEQFVIPINLRMDKVGWPPEDEGVRKFLTNPSEGHRRFQSFFIALFVEIAVVMNEKRRGKGRDEGDIMFADHADMCKWFHGYMAPRRNSLTHNERRMALYRRVVGRAEKVFKNLTIVDTDPYFGRKSREADAARVSQMSPNGKDQLDVDNISTGLLAPLGDPVANRHDVATTVNITELSKRFVSFLRGSYPPRSSGPLVEVVCAFDGADTLPFEKEEERPDEFPSFQHAARQLARSIFSVFLSTNPKISRSLHHARVADESYEPETRILTRNFTVPAPFTALPFDILVEEITNQGFSLAKAVTVEYMAQFGRPIWASLLRAAVLESRDLVLFAAQKLLRRPITWPLKLSENESLAVLSTLLALDYCSKTLRDHEEEQRQVAHHMRVCFDVSSDFHTMVTVSPSEPILAEAALLCLRYSEMTPGKMLDDVLGRSLVAAGDRGEHIAAFLCLKASLDARKYQTTAKLSLLNFLKFFLRADVSKFEPSVSSGSQLPLGKAFESAYVYFNHAIKLSTPEVAKASVLWATVARGALIVLANSHKGADLLVLICMGDQVTADSVTFGIIRINRDGSFTFSDASTLISAMDPYAIGLYPSGHQFKHPIIRLVMSFYSEAETTSVPASANVSSEADLNASFTSYDVWCGGISEQVYACILKGEVWDYLGALRTCTPLSKMFSDPNITKEAEVAHRSQLPMFALQKGHWGWTNILEGGG
;
A
#
# COMPACT_ATOMS: atom_id res chain seq x y z
N MET A 1 -2.98 -26.51 49.26
CA MET A 1 -2.17 -27.75 49.10
C MET A 1 -2.52 -28.41 47.76
N LYS A 2 -1.71 -28.14 46.72
CA LYS A 2 -1.48 -28.87 45.46
C LYS A 2 -0.78 -27.87 44.52
N ARG A 3 0.55 -27.95 44.45
CA ARG A 3 1.42 -27.13 43.59
C ARG A 3 1.25 -27.58 42.14
N SER A 4 0.69 -26.76 41.26
CA SER A 4 0.80 -26.94 39.80
C SER A 4 2.09 -26.31 39.32
N LYS A 5 2.96 -27.12 38.72
CA LYS A 5 4.24 -26.69 38.14
C LYS A 5 4.01 -25.73 36.97
N SER A 6 4.74 -24.63 36.96
CA SER A 6 4.92 -23.74 35.82
C SER A 6 5.51 -24.50 34.62
N PRO A 7 5.14 -24.17 33.37
CA PRO A 7 5.84 -24.69 32.21
C PRO A 7 7.24 -24.07 32.15
N ASN A 8 8.26 -24.91 32.15
CA ASN A 8 9.65 -24.52 31.93
C ASN A 8 9.77 -23.76 30.61
N VAL A 9 10.35 -22.55 30.70
CA VAL A 9 10.91 -21.81 29.57
C VAL A 9 11.98 -22.71 28.94
N GLY A 10 11.65 -23.29 27.78
CA GLY A 10 12.60 -24.04 26.98
C GLY A 10 13.73 -23.11 26.55
N THR A 11 14.93 -23.34 27.07
CA THR A 11 16.17 -22.78 26.55
C THR A 11 16.25 -23.09 25.05
N LEU A 12 16.20 -22.03 24.23
CA LEU A 12 16.50 -22.08 22.80
C LEU A 12 17.85 -22.76 22.60
N GLY A 13 17.86 -23.95 22.00
CA GLY A 13 19.08 -24.63 21.57
C GLY A 13 19.88 -23.78 20.56
N PRO A 14 21.19 -24.05 20.40
CA PRO A 14 22.05 -23.25 19.53
C PRO A 14 21.54 -23.23 18.08
N ARG A 15 21.25 -22.02 17.60
CA ARG A 15 20.85 -21.68 16.22
C ARG A 15 21.72 -22.43 15.20
N LYS A 16 21.13 -23.20 14.28
CA LYS A 16 21.86 -23.75 13.13
C LYS A 16 22.22 -22.62 12.18
N ARG A 17 23.52 -22.28 12.14
CA ARG A 17 24.13 -21.27 11.26
C ARG A 17 24.11 -21.77 9.81
N ALA A 18 23.60 -20.97 8.88
CA ALA A 18 23.71 -21.27 7.45
C ALA A 18 25.11 -20.88 6.95
N LYS A 19 25.90 -21.84 6.47
CA LYS A 19 27.18 -21.58 5.79
C LYS A 19 26.90 -21.15 4.35
N ILE A 20 27.52 -20.07 3.90
CA ILE A 20 27.50 -19.67 2.49
C ILE A 20 28.53 -20.52 1.76
N HIS A 21 28.06 -21.31 0.79
CA HIS A 21 28.94 -22.07 -0.10
C HIS A 21 29.13 -21.26 -1.39
N ILE A 22 30.32 -20.71 -1.60
CA ILE A 22 30.70 -20.17 -2.91
C ILE A 22 31.07 -21.34 -3.80
N SER A 23 30.61 -21.33 -5.06
CA SER A 23 31.01 -22.35 -6.01
C SER A 23 32.53 -22.26 -6.28
N ASN A 24 33.21 -23.41 -6.34
CA ASN A 24 34.65 -23.44 -6.63
C ASN A 24 35.00 -22.79 -7.99
N SER A 25 34.05 -22.70 -8.91
CA SER A 25 34.19 -22.01 -10.20
C SER A 25 34.22 -20.48 -10.04
N ASP A 26 33.35 -19.92 -9.20
CA ASP A 26 33.29 -18.47 -8.98
C ASP A 26 34.53 -17.98 -8.24
N LEU A 27 34.98 -18.73 -7.22
CA LEU A 27 36.22 -18.47 -6.49
C LEU A 27 37.43 -18.47 -7.43
N LYS A 28 37.58 -19.50 -8.28
CA LYS A 28 38.70 -19.60 -9.22
C LYS A 28 38.74 -18.47 -10.25
N ALA A 29 37.60 -17.92 -10.65
CA ALA A 29 37.53 -16.85 -11.64
C ALA A 29 38.04 -15.50 -11.13
N ILE A 30 37.89 -15.22 -9.83
CA ILE A 30 38.20 -13.90 -9.22
C ILE A 30 39.43 -13.92 -8.31
N GLN A 31 39.89 -15.10 -7.89
CA GLN A 31 41.06 -15.31 -7.03
C GLN A 31 42.30 -14.50 -7.48
N PRO A 32 42.66 -14.44 -8.78
CA PRO A 32 43.90 -13.76 -9.20
C PRO A 32 43.89 -12.26 -8.93
N ASP A 33 42.76 -11.60 -9.16
CA ASP A 33 42.60 -10.16 -8.95
C ASP A 33 42.51 -9.82 -7.46
N LEU A 34 41.81 -10.66 -6.69
CA LEU A 34 41.70 -10.51 -5.24
C LEU A 34 43.06 -10.69 -4.55
N ASP A 35 43.85 -11.70 -4.92
CA ASP A 35 45.17 -11.96 -4.34
C ASP A 35 46.18 -10.86 -4.70
N LYS A 36 46.07 -10.28 -5.89
CA LYS A 36 46.90 -9.15 -6.33
C LYS A 36 46.61 -7.89 -5.52
N ASN A 37 45.33 -7.59 -5.27
CA ASN A 37 44.91 -6.42 -4.52
C ASN A 37 45.20 -6.56 -3.02
N ALA A 38 45.00 -7.75 -2.43
CA ALA A 38 45.35 -8.04 -1.04
C ALA A 38 46.84 -7.88 -0.76
N LYS A 39 47.71 -8.40 -1.66
CA LYS A 39 49.17 -8.23 -1.55
C LYS A 39 49.61 -6.77 -1.66
N ARG A 40 48.93 -5.97 -2.49
CA ARG A 40 49.24 -4.55 -2.67
C ARG A 40 48.85 -3.73 -1.44
N ALA A 41 47.64 -3.93 -0.93
CA ALA A 41 47.15 -3.25 0.27
C ALA A 41 47.99 -3.60 1.51
N GLY A 42 48.30 -4.89 1.71
CA GLY A 42 49.11 -5.31 2.85
C GLY A 42 50.60 -5.00 2.74
N LYS A 43 51.11 -4.66 1.55
CA LYS A 43 52.45 -4.06 1.41
C LYS A 43 52.41 -2.58 1.81
N GLN A 44 51.43 -1.83 1.31
CA GLN A 44 51.28 -0.40 1.59
C GLN A 44 50.97 -0.11 3.07
N ALA A 45 50.14 -0.93 3.71
CA ALA A 45 49.86 -0.80 5.15
C ALA A 45 51.06 -1.15 6.07
N ARG A 46 52.06 -1.88 5.58
CA ARG A 46 53.32 -2.12 6.32
C ARG A 46 54.30 -0.97 6.14
N ASP A 47 54.26 -0.31 5.00
CA ASP A 47 55.17 0.78 4.64
C ASP A 47 54.70 2.11 5.26
N ASP A 48 53.39 2.30 5.50
CA ASP A 48 52.83 3.52 6.11
C ASP A 48 51.61 3.24 7.03
N PRO A 49 51.79 3.06 8.35
CA PRO A 49 50.74 2.63 9.27
C PRO A 49 49.79 3.74 9.74
N GLU A 50 50.12 5.03 9.55
CA GLU A 50 49.24 6.15 9.98
C GLU A 50 48.01 6.34 9.07
N ASP A 51 48.06 5.85 7.81
CA ASP A 51 46.99 5.94 6.81
C ASP A 51 46.20 4.62 6.61
N ALA A 52 46.31 3.67 7.54
CA ALA A 52 45.74 2.33 7.43
C ALA A 52 44.21 2.32 7.15
N ASP A 53 43.46 3.25 7.73
CA ASP A 53 42.02 3.38 7.54
C ASP A 53 41.63 3.78 6.10
N GLU A 54 42.44 4.62 5.44
CA GLU A 54 42.22 5.02 4.05
C GLU A 54 42.53 3.87 3.08
N PHE A 55 43.54 3.05 3.41
CA PHE A 55 43.85 1.82 2.68
C PHE A 55 42.78 0.73 2.87
N ILE A 56 42.20 0.60 4.06
CA ILE A 56 41.05 -0.30 4.31
C ILE A 56 39.82 0.17 3.53
N ALA A 57 39.58 1.48 3.44
CA ALA A 57 38.50 2.04 2.63
C ALA A 57 38.71 1.77 1.12
N LEU A 58 39.92 1.99 0.60
CA LEU A 58 40.31 1.64 -0.77
C LEU A 58 40.19 0.14 -1.05
N PHE A 59 40.54 -0.72 -0.07
CA PHE A 59 40.39 -2.16 -0.17
C PHE A 59 38.91 -2.58 -0.17
N LEU A 60 38.06 -1.99 0.67
CA LEU A 60 36.61 -2.23 0.67
C LEU A 60 35.99 -1.80 -0.67
N ILE A 61 36.41 -0.67 -1.24
CA ILE A 61 35.99 -0.23 -2.58
C ILE A 61 36.43 -1.24 -3.65
N GLN A 62 37.65 -1.78 -3.57
CA GLN A 62 38.15 -2.79 -4.50
C GLN A 62 37.49 -4.17 -4.30
N LEU A 63 37.15 -4.55 -3.06
CA LEU A 63 36.38 -5.75 -2.73
C LEU A 63 34.95 -5.64 -3.27
N VAL A 64 34.30 -4.50 -3.08
CA VAL A 64 33.00 -4.16 -3.68
C VAL A 64 33.06 -4.24 -5.20
N THR A 65 34.13 -3.72 -5.81
CA THR A 65 34.35 -3.73 -7.27
C THR A 65 34.63 -5.13 -7.80
N ALA A 66 35.44 -5.94 -7.12
CA ALA A 66 35.73 -7.32 -7.51
C ALA A 66 34.50 -8.24 -7.36
N LEU A 67 33.73 -8.06 -6.27
CA LEU A 67 32.47 -8.77 -6.06
C LEU A 67 31.37 -8.32 -7.03
N SER A 68 31.46 -7.11 -7.60
CA SER A 68 30.45 -6.54 -8.50
C SER A 68 30.26 -7.30 -9.82
N ASN A 69 31.22 -8.14 -10.21
CA ASN A 69 31.17 -8.98 -11.41
C ASN A 69 30.79 -10.44 -11.10
N THR A 70 30.39 -10.75 -9.87
CA THR A 70 30.05 -12.12 -9.42
C THR A 70 28.58 -12.23 -9.00
N SER A 71 28.09 -13.46 -8.92
CA SER A 71 26.76 -13.79 -8.36
C SER A 71 26.60 -13.35 -6.89
N LEU A 72 27.71 -13.09 -6.18
CA LEU A 72 27.75 -12.68 -4.78
C LEU A 72 27.46 -11.19 -4.55
N LYS A 73 27.49 -10.36 -5.60
CA LYS A 73 27.11 -8.93 -5.55
C LYS A 73 25.76 -8.73 -4.83
N ASN A 74 24.80 -9.61 -5.10
CA ASN A 74 23.45 -9.50 -4.57
C ASN A 74 23.30 -10.01 -3.13
N THR A 75 24.31 -10.72 -2.63
CA THR A 75 24.30 -11.40 -1.33
C THR A 75 25.14 -10.61 -0.31
N PHE A 76 26.35 -10.18 -0.71
CA PHE A 76 27.32 -9.49 0.16
C PHE A 76 27.03 -8.00 0.33
N LEU A 77 26.62 -7.31 -0.75
CA LEU A 77 26.58 -5.84 -0.77
C LEU A 77 25.20 -5.24 -0.44
N ARG A 78 24.12 -6.04 -0.51
CA ARG A 78 22.75 -5.51 -0.37
C ARG A 78 22.27 -5.29 1.07
N SER A 79 23.06 -5.71 2.06
CA SER A 79 22.65 -5.80 3.47
C SER A 79 23.56 -5.05 4.43
N LEU A 80 24.56 -4.30 3.97
CA LEU A 80 25.53 -3.67 4.86
C LEU A 80 25.05 -2.29 5.35
N THR A 81 24.50 -2.23 6.57
CA THR A 81 24.26 -0.98 7.30
C THR A 81 25.58 -0.37 7.77
N LEU A 82 25.62 0.95 8.03
CA LEU A 82 26.83 1.64 8.51
C LEU A 82 27.42 1.03 9.81
N PRO A 83 26.60 0.58 10.79
CA PRO A 83 27.10 -0.18 11.95
C PRO A 83 27.66 -1.56 11.57
N GLU A 84 27.03 -2.30 10.65
CA GLU A 84 27.56 -3.57 10.14
C GLU A 84 28.87 -3.37 9.38
N ALA A 85 29.02 -2.27 8.64
CA ALA A 85 30.27 -1.92 7.96
C ALA A 85 31.39 -1.60 8.97
N ARG A 86 31.07 -0.86 10.05
CA ARG A 86 32.01 -0.60 11.15
C ARG A 86 32.37 -1.86 11.93
N GLU A 87 31.43 -2.79 12.14
CA GLU A 87 31.72 -4.08 12.74
C GLU A 87 32.58 -4.96 11.82
N ILE A 88 32.34 -4.95 10.50
CA ILE A 88 33.25 -5.62 9.54
C ILE A 88 34.65 -5.01 9.61
N VAL A 89 34.80 -3.69 9.72
CA VAL A 89 36.08 -3.03 9.93
C VAL A 89 36.75 -3.49 11.24
N LYS A 90 36.00 -3.59 12.36
CA LYS A 90 36.53 -4.14 13.62
C LYS A 90 36.89 -5.63 13.54
N ILE A 91 36.19 -6.42 12.74
CA ILE A 91 36.48 -7.84 12.49
C ILE A 91 37.75 -7.97 11.65
N LEU A 92 37.90 -7.10 10.64
CA LEU A 92 39.11 -6.99 9.82
C LEU A 92 40.33 -6.59 10.66
N ASP A 93 40.13 -5.96 11.81
CA ASP A 93 41.19 -5.60 12.77
C ASP A 93 41.72 -6.81 13.58
N THR A 94 41.11 -7.99 13.44
CA THR A 94 41.58 -9.20 14.12
C THR A 94 42.71 -9.86 13.35
N GLU A 95 43.81 -10.18 14.05
CA GLU A 95 45.03 -10.76 13.47
C GLU A 95 44.75 -11.99 12.58
N LYS A 96 43.78 -12.83 12.97
CA LYS A 96 43.36 -14.02 12.22
C LYS A 96 42.52 -13.71 10.96
N ALA A 97 41.71 -12.66 10.98
CA ALA A 97 40.98 -12.21 9.80
C ALA A 97 41.95 -11.56 8.80
N VAL A 98 42.88 -10.73 9.28
CA VAL A 98 43.99 -10.18 8.48
C VAL A 98 44.84 -11.31 7.89
N GLU A 99 45.21 -12.32 8.67
CA GLU A 99 46.01 -13.45 8.20
C GLU A 99 45.26 -14.29 7.15
N ASN A 100 43.95 -14.53 7.33
CA ASN A 100 43.14 -15.23 6.34
C ASN A 100 43.00 -14.42 5.04
N LEU A 101 42.82 -13.11 5.17
CA LEU A 101 42.74 -12.15 4.07
C LEU A 101 44.07 -12.05 3.30
N MET A 102 45.17 -11.87 4.01
CA MET A 102 46.53 -11.71 3.47
C MET A 102 47.07 -12.98 2.81
N CYS A 103 46.63 -14.15 3.24
CA CYS A 103 47.00 -15.44 2.65
C CYS A 103 46.03 -15.91 1.56
N GLY A 104 45.05 -15.10 1.14
CA GLY A 104 44.10 -15.47 0.08
C GLY A 104 43.15 -16.62 0.46
N ARG A 105 42.93 -16.86 1.76
CA ARG A 105 42.06 -17.93 2.29
C ARG A 105 40.60 -17.47 2.34
N TRP A 106 40.03 -17.16 1.17
CA TRP A 106 38.72 -16.52 1.02
C TRP A 106 37.56 -17.31 1.64
N GLN A 107 37.54 -18.64 1.49
CA GLN A 107 36.49 -19.45 2.11
C GLN A 107 36.57 -19.39 3.65
N ALA A 108 37.77 -19.39 4.23
CA ALA A 108 37.95 -19.24 5.68
C ALA A 108 37.61 -17.83 6.18
N PHE A 109 37.83 -16.81 5.35
CA PHE A 109 37.44 -15.41 5.62
C PHE A 109 35.91 -15.23 5.59
N LEU A 110 35.22 -15.84 4.63
CA LEU A 110 33.75 -15.78 4.51
C LEU A 110 33.02 -16.68 5.49
N ASP A 111 33.66 -17.75 5.95
CA ASP A 111 33.16 -18.62 7.02
C ASP A 111 33.41 -18.03 8.43
N LEU A 112 34.00 -16.84 8.55
CA LEU A 112 34.17 -16.15 9.83
C LEU A 112 32.78 -15.94 10.45
N PRO A 113 32.54 -16.43 11.70
CA PRO A 113 31.23 -16.37 12.34
C PRO A 113 30.61 -14.97 12.45
N SER A 114 31.45 -13.94 12.35
CA SER A 114 31.12 -12.53 12.53
C SER A 114 30.79 -11.80 11.22
N LEU A 115 31.09 -12.39 10.05
CA LEU A 115 30.85 -11.82 8.72
C LEU A 115 29.44 -12.25 8.24
N HIS A 116 28.40 -11.63 8.78
CA HIS A 116 27.00 -11.94 8.47
C HIS A 116 26.60 -11.44 7.07
N ILE A 117 26.83 -12.27 6.06
CA ILE A 117 26.32 -12.03 4.71
C ILE A 117 24.94 -12.71 4.61
N LEU A 118 23.89 -11.96 4.28
CA LEU A 118 22.55 -12.54 4.14
C LEU A 118 22.38 -13.16 2.74
N PRO A 119 21.84 -14.39 2.62
CA PRO A 119 21.36 -14.91 1.34
C PRO A 119 20.33 -13.94 0.72
N PRO A 120 20.19 -13.87 -0.62
CA PRO A 120 19.12 -13.08 -1.22
C PRO A 120 17.78 -13.49 -0.61
N PRO A 121 16.89 -12.53 -0.31
CA PRO A 121 15.63 -12.82 0.36
C PRO A 121 14.89 -13.90 -0.44
N LYS A 122 14.64 -15.04 0.19
CA LYS A 122 13.72 -16.04 -0.36
C LYS A 122 12.36 -15.35 -0.47
N GLN A 123 11.68 -15.50 -1.60
CA GLN A 123 10.29 -15.06 -1.66
C GLN A 123 9.51 -15.81 -0.57
N PRO A 124 8.79 -15.10 0.30
CA PRO A 124 8.05 -15.74 1.39
C PRO A 124 7.02 -16.70 0.82
N ASP A 125 7.01 -17.95 1.29
CA ASP A 125 5.88 -18.84 1.07
C ASP A 125 4.74 -18.40 2.01
N ILE A 126 3.82 -17.59 1.49
CA ILE A 126 2.74 -16.98 2.27
C ILE A 126 1.67 -18.03 2.67
N ALA A 127 1.79 -19.29 2.23
CA ALA A 127 0.82 -20.33 2.50
C ALA A 127 0.60 -20.58 4.00
N ASP A 128 1.65 -20.57 4.82
CA ASP A 128 1.52 -20.76 6.27
C ASP A 128 0.75 -19.61 6.95
N ALA A 129 1.00 -18.37 6.52
CA ALA A 129 0.28 -17.19 7.00
C ALA A 129 -1.22 -17.25 6.64
N TRP A 130 -1.58 -17.89 5.52
CA TRP A 130 -2.97 -18.09 5.12
C TRP A 130 -3.76 -19.00 6.08
N HIS A 131 -3.11 -19.85 6.87
CA HIS A 131 -3.80 -20.78 7.75
C HIS A 131 -4.02 -20.28 9.18
N LEU A 132 -3.55 -19.07 9.49
CA LEU A 132 -3.90 -18.39 10.73
C LEU A 132 -5.42 -18.18 10.83
N GLN A 133 -5.94 -18.14 12.06
CA GLN A 133 -7.35 -17.86 12.31
C GLN A 133 -7.75 -16.52 11.71
N TYR A 134 -8.84 -16.50 10.95
CA TYR A 134 -9.36 -15.26 10.38
C TYR A 134 -9.89 -14.34 11.48
N GLN A 135 -9.60 -13.05 11.34
CA GLN A 135 -10.11 -11.99 12.20
C GLN A 135 -10.79 -10.96 11.29
N GLY A 136 -12.09 -10.70 11.52
CA GLY A 136 -12.89 -9.84 10.64
C GLY A 136 -14.35 -10.26 10.59
N LYS A 137 -15.15 -9.50 9.82
CA LYS A 137 -16.59 -9.71 9.66
C LYS A 137 -16.92 -10.02 8.20
N SER A 138 -16.78 -11.29 7.81
CA SER A 138 -17.02 -11.72 6.42
C SER A 138 -18.47 -11.52 5.97
N HIS A 139 -19.43 -11.57 6.90
CA HIS A 139 -20.86 -11.37 6.62
C HIS A 139 -21.20 -10.00 6.02
N HIS A 140 -20.41 -8.95 6.28
CA HIS A 140 -20.65 -7.62 5.69
C HIS A 140 -20.61 -7.65 4.15
N LEU A 141 -19.75 -8.49 3.55
CA LEU A 141 -19.73 -8.67 2.10
C LEU A 141 -21.01 -9.33 1.59
N TRP A 142 -21.55 -10.29 2.34
CA TRP A 142 -22.80 -10.94 2.00
C TRP A 142 -24.00 -10.00 2.10
N GLU A 143 -24.04 -9.15 3.12
CA GLU A 143 -25.05 -8.08 3.28
C GLU A 143 -24.99 -7.10 2.11
N HIS A 144 -23.79 -6.71 1.67
CA HIS A 144 -23.59 -5.85 0.49
C HIS A 144 -24.16 -6.48 -0.79
N ILE A 145 -23.82 -7.75 -1.06
CA ILE A 145 -24.31 -8.50 -2.22
C ILE A 145 -25.84 -8.64 -2.16
N SER A 146 -26.37 -9.04 -1.00
CA SER A 146 -27.82 -9.26 -0.81
C SER A 146 -28.61 -7.96 -0.95
N SER A 147 -28.08 -6.84 -0.43
CA SER A 147 -28.68 -5.52 -0.54
C SER A 147 -28.72 -5.05 -1.98
N ALA A 148 -27.62 -5.21 -2.74
CA ALA A 148 -27.56 -4.85 -4.15
C ALA A 148 -28.62 -5.61 -4.98
N CYS A 149 -28.82 -6.90 -4.71
CA CYS A 149 -29.84 -7.70 -5.40
C CYS A 149 -31.28 -7.37 -4.99
N SER A 150 -31.50 -6.90 -3.75
CA SER A 150 -32.84 -6.61 -3.23
C SER A 150 -33.37 -5.23 -3.65
N HIS A 151 -32.50 -4.23 -3.68
CA HIS A 151 -32.90 -2.82 -3.90
C HIS A 151 -32.90 -2.40 -5.38
N SER A 152 -32.25 -3.16 -6.27
CA SER A 152 -32.12 -2.82 -7.68
C SER A 152 -32.77 -3.88 -8.57
N PRO A 153 -34.08 -3.77 -8.90
CA PRO A 153 -34.74 -4.74 -9.78
C PRO A 153 -34.16 -4.73 -11.21
N SER A 154 -33.49 -3.64 -11.60
CA SER A 154 -32.85 -3.39 -12.90
C SER A 154 -31.31 -3.31 -12.80
N LEU A 155 -30.66 -4.29 -12.16
CA LEU A 155 -29.19 -4.40 -12.28
C LEU A 155 -28.80 -4.63 -13.74
N TYR A 156 -27.80 -3.89 -14.22
CA TYR A 156 -27.25 -4.10 -15.57
C TYR A 156 -26.69 -5.52 -15.69
N ALA A 157 -25.97 -5.98 -14.66
CA ALA A 157 -25.48 -7.34 -14.51
C ALA A 157 -25.30 -7.68 -13.02
N HIS A 158 -25.35 -8.96 -12.65
CA HIS A 158 -25.25 -9.42 -11.26
C HIS A 158 -23.79 -9.58 -10.83
N PHE A 159 -23.07 -8.47 -10.63
CA PHE A 159 -21.73 -8.50 -10.08
C PHE A 159 -21.34 -7.25 -9.30
N CYS A 160 -20.31 -7.35 -8.46
CA CYS A 160 -19.64 -6.20 -7.86
C CYS A 160 -18.12 -6.42 -7.85
N ALA A 161 -17.37 -5.35 -7.57
CA ALA A 161 -15.92 -5.43 -7.36
C ALA A 161 -15.57 -5.17 -5.89
N ILE A 162 -14.63 -5.93 -5.34
CA ILE A 162 -13.88 -5.58 -4.14
C ILE A 162 -12.63 -4.84 -4.60
N ILE A 163 -12.60 -3.51 -4.38
CA ILE A 163 -11.51 -2.64 -4.83
C ILE A 163 -10.69 -2.25 -3.61
N GLN A 164 -9.48 -2.78 -3.54
CA GLN A 164 -8.55 -2.40 -2.49
C GLN A 164 -7.13 -2.77 -2.88
N SER A 165 -6.12 -2.08 -2.34
CA SER A 165 -4.72 -2.43 -2.54
C SER A 165 -4.32 -3.77 -1.92
N SER A 166 -3.10 -4.22 -2.24
CA SER A 166 -2.59 -5.55 -1.85
C SER A 166 -2.45 -5.72 -0.33
N GLY A 167 -2.55 -6.96 0.16
CA GLY A 167 -2.32 -7.28 1.59
C GLY A 167 -3.47 -6.97 2.55
N THR A 168 -4.58 -6.40 2.08
CA THR A 168 -5.78 -6.07 2.88
C THR A 168 -6.71 -7.25 3.18
N GLY A 169 -6.42 -8.43 2.62
CA GLY A 169 -7.19 -9.65 2.90
C GLY A 169 -8.38 -9.92 1.96
N LYS A 170 -8.47 -9.28 0.78
CA LYS A 170 -9.53 -9.54 -0.24
C LYS A 170 -9.81 -11.03 -0.46
N SER A 171 -8.78 -11.78 -0.84
CA SER A 171 -8.91 -13.22 -1.13
C SER A 171 -9.29 -14.01 0.12
N ARG A 172 -8.81 -13.59 1.29
CA ARG A 172 -9.14 -14.24 2.55
C ARG A 172 -10.59 -13.99 2.97
N LEU A 173 -11.12 -12.79 2.73
CA LEU A 173 -12.54 -12.46 2.94
C LEU A 173 -13.44 -13.39 2.12
N ILE A 174 -13.10 -13.64 0.85
CA ILE A 174 -13.84 -14.60 0.00
C ILE A 174 -13.73 -16.03 0.49
N ASP A 175 -12.53 -16.46 0.90
CA ASP A 175 -12.32 -17.81 1.44
C ASP A 175 -13.15 -18.06 2.71
N GLU A 176 -13.34 -17.05 3.54
CA GLU A 176 -14.20 -17.13 4.72
C GLU A 176 -15.69 -17.08 4.36
N LEU A 177 -16.10 -16.25 3.39
CA LEU A 177 -17.46 -16.26 2.85
C LEU A 177 -17.84 -17.64 2.28
N ALA A 178 -16.89 -18.33 1.63
CA ALA A 178 -17.08 -19.65 1.03
C ALA A 178 -17.42 -20.76 2.04
N LYS A 179 -17.16 -20.54 3.34
CA LYS A 179 -17.55 -21.49 4.40
C LYS A 179 -19.05 -21.45 4.71
N GLU A 180 -19.72 -20.37 4.34
CA GLU A 180 -21.14 -20.12 4.65
C GLU A 180 -22.02 -20.05 3.39
N GLN A 181 -21.45 -19.56 2.29
CA GLN A 181 -22.13 -19.39 1.00
C GLN A 181 -21.46 -20.24 -0.08
N PHE A 182 -22.22 -20.64 -1.11
CA PHE A 182 -21.69 -21.45 -2.20
C PHE A 182 -20.84 -20.61 -3.15
N VAL A 183 -19.52 -20.57 -2.90
CA VAL A 183 -18.56 -19.77 -3.66
C VAL A 183 -17.72 -20.65 -4.59
N ILE A 184 -17.60 -20.24 -5.84
CA ILE A 184 -16.70 -20.82 -6.84
C ILE A 184 -15.49 -19.88 -7.00
N PRO A 185 -14.34 -20.17 -6.37
CA PRO A 185 -13.17 -19.30 -6.43
C PRO A 185 -12.35 -19.55 -7.70
N ILE A 186 -12.09 -18.50 -8.48
CA ILE A 186 -11.33 -18.50 -9.72
C ILE A 186 -10.19 -17.48 -9.56
N ASN A 187 -8.93 -17.88 -9.70
CA ASN A 187 -7.79 -16.98 -9.55
C ASN A 187 -7.07 -16.79 -10.88
N LEU A 188 -7.13 -15.57 -11.42
CA LEU A 188 -6.56 -15.16 -12.70
C LEU A 188 -5.24 -14.40 -12.56
N ARG A 189 -4.69 -14.26 -11.34
CA ARG A 189 -3.47 -13.48 -11.09
C ARG A 189 -2.26 -14.08 -11.82
N MET A 190 -1.46 -13.23 -12.47
CA MET A 190 -0.19 -13.66 -13.09
C MET A 190 1.01 -13.70 -12.12
N ASP A 191 0.94 -12.99 -10.99
CA ASP A 191 2.03 -12.88 -10.02
C ASP A 191 2.18 -14.14 -9.15
N LYS A 192 3.38 -14.74 -9.15
CA LYS A 192 3.72 -15.94 -8.36
C LYS A 192 3.90 -15.70 -6.85
N VAL A 193 3.86 -14.44 -6.40
CA VAL A 193 4.13 -14.03 -4.99
C VAL A 193 2.84 -13.94 -4.16
N GLY A 194 1.67 -14.15 -4.77
CA GLY A 194 0.38 -14.04 -4.09
C GLY A 194 -0.21 -15.40 -3.72
N TRP A 195 -1.00 -15.43 -2.65
CA TRP A 195 -1.82 -16.58 -2.27
C TRP A 195 -3.32 -16.23 -2.39
N PRO A 196 -4.21 -17.16 -2.79
CA PRO A 196 -3.90 -18.51 -3.27
C PRO A 196 -3.17 -18.52 -4.62
N PRO A 197 -2.64 -19.68 -5.09
CA PRO A 197 -1.99 -19.81 -6.40
C PRO A 197 -2.92 -19.50 -7.58
N GLU A 198 -2.39 -19.34 -8.79
CA GLU A 198 -3.19 -19.08 -9.99
C GLU A 198 -3.90 -20.33 -10.56
N ASP A 199 -5.07 -20.16 -11.17
CA ASP A 199 -5.73 -21.16 -12.01
C ASP A 199 -5.28 -20.98 -13.47
N GLU A 200 -4.01 -21.27 -13.75
CA GLU A 200 -3.32 -20.96 -15.02
C GLU A 200 -4.11 -21.35 -16.29
N GLY A 201 -4.71 -22.55 -16.31
CA GLY A 201 -5.50 -23.03 -17.45
C GLY A 201 -6.76 -22.20 -17.70
N VAL A 202 -7.45 -21.78 -16.62
CA VAL A 202 -8.64 -20.93 -16.70
C VAL A 202 -8.23 -19.53 -17.17
N ARG A 203 -7.16 -18.97 -16.59
CA ARG A 203 -6.60 -17.68 -17.01
C ARG A 203 -6.31 -17.67 -18.50
N LYS A 204 -5.48 -18.61 -19.00
CA LYS A 204 -5.11 -18.68 -20.42
C LYS A 204 -6.32 -18.80 -21.35
N PHE A 205 -7.36 -19.51 -20.92
CA PHE A 205 -8.58 -19.68 -21.71
C PHE A 205 -9.42 -18.39 -21.78
N LEU A 206 -9.59 -17.69 -20.65
CA LEU A 206 -10.41 -16.49 -20.52
C LEU A 206 -9.72 -15.22 -21.04
N THR A 207 -8.39 -15.14 -20.96
CA THR A 207 -7.62 -13.98 -21.45
C THR A 207 -7.18 -14.15 -22.91
N ASN A 208 -7.85 -15.01 -23.69
CA ASN A 208 -7.54 -15.18 -25.10
C ASN A 208 -8.41 -14.21 -25.94
N PRO A 209 -7.82 -13.36 -26.78
CA PRO A 209 -8.51 -12.24 -27.44
C PRO A 209 -9.51 -12.65 -28.55
N SER A 210 -9.67 -13.95 -28.82
CA SER A 210 -10.56 -14.45 -29.87
C SER A 210 -11.96 -14.74 -29.34
N GLU A 211 -12.97 -14.00 -29.80
CA GLU A 211 -14.40 -14.20 -29.47
C GLU A 211 -14.66 -14.32 -27.95
N GLY A 212 -14.15 -13.36 -27.17
CA GLY A 212 -14.16 -13.46 -25.71
C GLY A 212 -15.54 -13.70 -25.08
N HIS A 213 -16.62 -13.11 -25.63
CA HIS A 213 -17.97 -13.32 -25.09
C HIS A 213 -18.40 -14.79 -25.20
N ARG A 214 -18.16 -15.46 -26.34
CA ARG A 214 -18.39 -16.90 -26.52
C ARG A 214 -17.49 -17.74 -25.62
N ARG A 215 -16.26 -17.29 -25.33
CA ARG A 215 -15.37 -17.96 -24.37
C ARG A 215 -15.95 -17.92 -22.96
N PHE A 216 -16.41 -16.77 -22.49
CA PHE A 216 -17.06 -16.66 -21.17
C PHE A 216 -18.34 -17.50 -21.10
N GLN A 217 -19.19 -17.48 -22.12
CA GLN A 217 -20.37 -18.33 -22.18
C GLN A 217 -20.00 -19.82 -22.13
N SER A 218 -19.03 -20.24 -22.96
CA SER A 218 -18.53 -21.62 -23.01
C SER A 218 -17.94 -22.05 -21.67
N PHE A 219 -17.20 -21.15 -21.01
CA PHE A 219 -16.64 -21.36 -19.69
C PHE A 219 -17.73 -21.55 -18.64
N PHE A 220 -18.74 -20.68 -18.55
CA PHE A 220 -19.83 -20.82 -17.58
C PHE A 220 -20.63 -22.10 -17.80
N ILE A 221 -20.97 -22.44 -19.04
CA ILE A 221 -21.63 -23.71 -19.38
C ILE A 221 -20.80 -24.89 -18.87
N ALA A 222 -19.50 -24.92 -19.20
CA ALA A 222 -18.62 -25.99 -18.77
C ALA A 222 -18.44 -26.04 -17.25
N LEU A 223 -18.34 -24.88 -16.60
CA LEU A 223 -18.17 -24.72 -15.16
C LEU A 223 -19.34 -25.34 -14.39
N PHE A 224 -20.57 -24.96 -14.72
CA PHE A 224 -21.77 -25.45 -14.03
C PHE A 224 -21.98 -26.95 -14.26
N VAL A 225 -21.73 -27.43 -15.48
CA VAL A 225 -21.83 -28.85 -15.80
C VAL A 225 -20.82 -29.67 -15.00
N GLU A 226 -19.54 -29.29 -15.01
CA GLU A 226 -18.49 -30.04 -14.31
C GLU A 226 -18.64 -29.98 -12.78
N ILE A 227 -19.14 -28.87 -12.23
CA ILE A 227 -19.48 -28.81 -10.80
C ILE A 227 -20.63 -29.76 -10.47
N ALA A 228 -21.68 -29.82 -11.29
CA ALA A 228 -22.77 -30.76 -11.09
C ALA A 228 -22.31 -32.23 -11.19
N VAL A 229 -21.32 -32.52 -12.04
CA VAL A 229 -20.68 -33.84 -12.10
C VAL A 229 -19.98 -34.16 -10.78
N VAL A 230 -19.15 -33.24 -10.27
CA VAL A 230 -18.45 -33.39 -8.98
C VAL A 230 -19.42 -33.62 -7.81
N MET A 231 -20.54 -32.88 -7.80
CA MET A 231 -21.59 -33.07 -6.79
C MET A 231 -22.23 -34.47 -6.87
N ASN A 232 -22.50 -34.96 -8.08
CA ASN A 232 -23.08 -36.29 -8.29
C ASN A 232 -22.09 -37.43 -7.99
N GLU A 233 -20.79 -37.25 -8.25
CA GLU A 233 -19.75 -38.22 -7.88
C GLU A 233 -19.72 -38.45 -6.36
N LYS A 234 -19.86 -37.38 -5.56
CA LYS A 234 -20.02 -37.50 -4.10
C LYS A 234 -21.25 -38.32 -3.72
N ARG A 235 -22.38 -38.10 -4.41
CA ARG A 235 -23.63 -38.85 -4.17
C ARG A 235 -23.43 -40.35 -4.34
N ARG A 236 -22.70 -40.77 -5.38
CA ARG A 236 -22.45 -42.18 -5.71
C ARG A 236 -21.55 -42.90 -4.70
N GLY A 237 -20.73 -42.18 -3.93
CA GLY A 237 -19.84 -42.76 -2.93
C GLY A 237 -20.50 -43.21 -1.62
N LYS A 238 -21.79 -42.90 -1.38
CA LYS A 238 -22.50 -43.18 -0.12
C LYS A 238 -23.43 -44.42 -0.14
N GLY A 239 -23.44 -45.22 -1.20
CA GLY A 239 -24.42 -46.30 -1.36
C GLY A 239 -25.73 -45.78 -1.95
N ARG A 240 -26.39 -46.60 -2.78
CA ARG A 240 -27.58 -46.20 -3.53
C ARG A 240 -28.83 -46.39 -2.68
N ASP A 241 -29.25 -45.35 -1.97
CA ASP A 241 -30.66 -45.18 -1.64
C ASP A 241 -31.19 -43.94 -2.40
N GLU A 242 -32.12 -44.20 -3.31
CA GLU A 242 -32.79 -43.17 -4.12
C GLU A 242 -33.75 -42.39 -3.24
N GLY A 243 -33.24 -41.32 -2.62
CA GLY A 243 -34.05 -40.44 -1.77
C GLY A 243 -33.22 -39.60 -0.80
N ASP A 244 -31.96 -39.97 -0.56
CA ASP A 244 -31.14 -39.30 0.44
C ASP A 244 -30.68 -37.92 -0.03
N ILE A 245 -31.08 -36.92 0.75
CA ILE A 245 -30.58 -35.56 0.71
C ILE A 245 -29.05 -35.58 0.87
N MET A 246 -28.31 -34.98 -0.07
CA MET A 246 -26.84 -35.14 -0.14
C MET A 246 -26.10 -34.48 1.03
N PHE A 247 -26.67 -33.41 1.55
CA PHE A 247 -26.12 -32.56 2.62
C PHE A 247 -27.18 -32.30 3.69
N ALA A 248 -26.77 -32.20 4.95
CA ALA A 248 -27.70 -31.98 6.06
C ALA A 248 -28.45 -30.64 5.93
N ASP A 249 -27.75 -29.62 5.44
CA ASP A 249 -28.28 -28.31 5.13
C ASP A 249 -27.37 -27.63 4.07
N HIS A 250 -27.72 -26.41 3.69
CA HIS A 250 -26.92 -25.60 2.77
C HIS A 250 -25.52 -25.28 3.30
N ALA A 251 -25.36 -25.04 4.62
CA ALA A 251 -24.05 -24.71 5.18
C ALA A 251 -23.09 -25.91 5.10
N ASP A 252 -23.59 -27.13 5.28
CA ASP A 252 -22.84 -28.38 5.07
C ASP A 252 -22.38 -28.52 3.61
N MET A 253 -23.24 -28.17 2.64
CA MET A 253 -22.88 -28.12 1.22
C MET A 253 -21.74 -27.13 0.95
N CYS A 254 -21.86 -25.90 1.46
CA CYS A 254 -20.86 -24.85 1.28
C CYS A 254 -19.52 -25.26 1.89
N LYS A 255 -19.50 -25.75 3.14
CA LYS A 255 -18.28 -26.23 3.82
C LYS A 255 -17.60 -27.36 3.06
N TRP A 256 -18.38 -28.29 2.52
CA TRP A 256 -17.81 -29.37 1.73
C TRP A 256 -17.19 -28.87 0.42
N PHE A 257 -17.89 -28.00 -0.32
CA PHE A 257 -17.39 -27.48 -1.58
C PHE A 257 -16.18 -26.56 -1.38
N HIS A 258 -16.18 -25.76 -0.31
CA HIS A 258 -15.01 -25.01 0.16
C HIS A 258 -13.81 -25.93 0.39
N GLY A 259 -14.00 -27.02 1.15
CA GLY A 259 -12.94 -28.02 1.37
C GLY A 259 -12.48 -28.73 0.09
N TYR A 260 -13.36 -28.89 -0.91
CA TYR A 260 -13.00 -29.41 -2.24
C TYR A 260 -12.11 -28.43 -3.01
N MET A 261 -12.36 -27.12 -2.88
CA MET A 261 -11.66 -26.05 -3.61
C MET A 261 -10.45 -25.44 -2.86
N ALA A 262 -10.29 -25.73 -1.57
CA ALA A 262 -9.28 -25.13 -0.70
C ALA A 262 -7.83 -25.46 -1.12
N PRO A 263 -6.93 -24.47 -1.22
CA PRO A 263 -5.55 -24.71 -1.64
C PRO A 263 -4.76 -25.56 -0.60
N ARG A 264 -3.68 -26.23 -1.03
CA ARG A 264 -2.82 -27.05 -0.15
C ARG A 264 -2.00 -26.14 0.77
N ARG A 265 -1.74 -26.59 2.02
CA ARG A 265 -1.01 -25.78 3.01
C ARG A 265 0.44 -25.42 2.64
N ASN A 266 1.11 -26.19 1.77
CA ASN A 266 2.56 -26.06 1.50
C ASN A 266 2.90 -26.30 0.02
N SER A 267 2.12 -25.74 -0.91
CA SER A 267 2.36 -25.97 -2.34
C SER A 267 2.13 -24.72 -3.15
N LEU A 268 3.05 -24.44 -4.08
CA LEU A 268 2.89 -23.40 -5.10
C LEU A 268 1.75 -23.69 -6.09
N THR A 269 1.02 -24.81 -5.92
CA THR A 269 -0.12 -25.19 -6.74
C THR A 269 -1.35 -25.47 -5.89
N HIS A 270 -2.53 -25.39 -6.52
CA HIS A 270 -3.78 -25.77 -5.89
C HIS A 270 -3.84 -27.25 -5.54
N ASN A 271 -4.85 -27.63 -4.75
CA ASN A 271 -5.12 -29.04 -4.49
C ASN A 271 -5.48 -29.79 -5.80
N GLU A 272 -5.20 -31.09 -5.87
CA GLU A 272 -5.43 -31.92 -7.05
C GLU A 272 -6.89 -31.94 -7.52
N ARG A 273 -7.86 -31.82 -6.60
CA ARG A 273 -9.30 -31.80 -6.91
C ARG A 273 -9.72 -30.52 -7.65
N ARG A 274 -9.27 -29.35 -7.18
CA ARG A 274 -9.47 -28.06 -7.87
C ARG A 274 -8.78 -28.05 -9.24
N MET A 275 -7.53 -28.50 -9.30
CA MET A 275 -6.78 -28.59 -10.56
C MET A 275 -7.46 -29.54 -11.56
N ALA A 276 -7.94 -30.70 -11.11
CA ALA A 276 -8.65 -31.64 -11.96
C ALA A 276 -9.99 -31.07 -12.44
N LEU A 277 -10.76 -30.44 -11.56
CA LEU A 277 -12.01 -29.76 -11.92
C LEU A 277 -11.75 -28.72 -13.02
N TYR A 278 -10.84 -27.77 -12.80
CA TYR A 278 -10.60 -26.72 -13.78
C TYR A 278 -9.99 -27.22 -15.09
N ARG A 279 -9.20 -28.30 -15.06
CA ARG A 279 -8.75 -28.98 -16.29
C ARG A 279 -9.93 -29.55 -17.09
N ARG A 280 -10.90 -30.18 -16.43
CA ARG A 280 -12.13 -30.67 -17.09
C ARG A 280 -13.00 -29.52 -17.59
N VAL A 281 -13.14 -28.45 -16.81
CA VAL A 281 -13.88 -27.24 -17.20
C VAL A 281 -13.28 -26.65 -18.47
N VAL A 282 -11.97 -26.41 -18.52
CA VAL A 282 -11.30 -25.85 -19.71
C VAL A 282 -11.44 -26.80 -20.91
N GLY A 283 -11.20 -28.10 -20.72
CA GLY A 283 -11.35 -29.08 -21.80
C GLY A 283 -12.78 -29.17 -22.36
N ARG A 284 -13.80 -29.05 -21.50
CA ARG A 284 -15.20 -28.96 -21.94
C ARG A 284 -15.52 -27.62 -22.59
N ALA A 285 -15.02 -26.51 -22.03
CA ALA A 285 -15.22 -25.17 -22.57
C ALA A 285 -14.64 -25.06 -23.99
N GLU A 286 -13.48 -25.66 -24.27
CA GLU A 286 -12.92 -25.73 -25.63
C GLU A 286 -13.82 -26.51 -26.60
N LYS A 287 -14.43 -27.62 -26.15
CA LYS A 287 -15.38 -28.37 -26.97
C LYS A 287 -16.66 -27.58 -27.23
N VAL A 288 -17.21 -26.92 -26.20
CA VAL A 288 -18.38 -26.04 -26.33
C VAL A 288 -18.08 -24.91 -27.31
N PHE A 289 -16.92 -24.27 -27.17
CA PHE A 289 -16.49 -23.17 -28.03
C PHE A 289 -16.28 -23.60 -29.50
N LYS A 290 -15.83 -24.84 -29.77
CA LYS A 290 -15.62 -25.33 -31.14
C LYS A 290 -16.89 -25.87 -31.79
N ASN A 291 -17.73 -26.56 -31.03
CA ASN A 291 -18.73 -27.47 -31.60
C ASN A 291 -20.19 -27.08 -31.32
N LEU A 292 -20.45 -26.13 -30.41
CA LEU A 292 -21.80 -25.78 -30.00
C LEU A 292 -22.17 -24.35 -30.41
N THR A 293 -23.42 -24.21 -30.84
CA THR A 293 -24.06 -22.92 -31.03
C THR A 293 -24.71 -22.51 -29.70
N ILE A 294 -24.28 -21.37 -29.17
CA ILE A 294 -24.84 -20.82 -27.93
C ILE A 294 -25.92 -19.83 -28.33
N VAL A 295 -27.14 -20.02 -27.83
CA VAL A 295 -28.23 -19.05 -28.06
C VAL A 295 -27.87 -17.78 -27.33
N ASP A 296 -27.64 -16.70 -28.07
CA ASP A 296 -27.53 -15.39 -27.46
C ASP A 296 -28.93 -14.90 -27.07
N THR A 297 -29.21 -15.00 -25.78
CA THR A 297 -30.49 -14.58 -25.20
C THR A 297 -30.48 -13.11 -24.80
N ASP A 298 -29.36 -12.39 -24.96
CA ASP A 298 -29.31 -10.96 -24.71
C ASP A 298 -30.01 -10.21 -25.87
N PRO A 299 -31.15 -9.54 -25.62
CA PRO A 299 -31.87 -8.81 -26.66
C PRO A 299 -31.14 -7.54 -27.11
N TYR A 300 -30.02 -7.17 -26.48
CA TYR A 300 -29.30 -5.92 -26.71
C TYR A 300 -27.99 -6.06 -27.52
N PHE A 301 -27.66 -7.27 -28.00
CA PHE A 301 -26.46 -7.55 -28.80
C PHE A 301 -26.75 -7.51 -30.32
N GLY A 302 -25.86 -6.84 -31.07
CA GLY A 302 -26.12 -6.33 -32.43
C GLY A 302 -26.36 -7.36 -33.55
N ARG A 303 -27.04 -6.92 -34.61
CA ARG A 303 -27.46 -7.69 -35.80
C ARG A 303 -26.30 -8.38 -36.54
N LYS A 304 -25.13 -7.74 -36.62
CA LYS A 304 -23.95 -8.24 -37.37
C LYS A 304 -23.29 -9.49 -36.73
N SER A 305 -23.33 -9.63 -35.40
CA SER A 305 -22.82 -10.85 -34.74
C SER A 305 -23.77 -12.03 -34.98
N ARG A 306 -25.08 -11.79 -34.95
CA ARG A 306 -26.08 -12.79 -35.30
C ARG A 306 -25.92 -13.27 -36.75
N GLU A 307 -25.54 -12.37 -37.66
CA GLU A 307 -25.20 -12.69 -39.05
C GLU A 307 -23.88 -13.46 -39.18
N ALA A 308 -22.87 -13.19 -38.35
CA ALA A 308 -21.60 -13.94 -38.32
C ALA A 308 -21.76 -15.37 -37.76
N ASP A 309 -22.56 -15.53 -36.70
CA ASP A 309 -22.95 -16.83 -36.16
C ASP A 309 -23.79 -17.61 -37.18
N ALA A 310 -24.73 -16.95 -37.87
CA ALA A 310 -25.50 -17.54 -38.96
C ALA A 310 -24.64 -17.91 -40.19
N ALA A 311 -23.64 -17.10 -40.55
CA ALA A 311 -22.72 -17.39 -41.65
C ALA A 311 -21.80 -18.59 -41.36
N ARG A 312 -21.43 -18.82 -40.10
CA ARG A 312 -20.69 -20.02 -39.66
C ARG A 312 -21.53 -21.29 -39.73
N VAL A 313 -22.81 -21.22 -39.36
CA VAL A 313 -23.77 -22.33 -39.55
C VAL A 313 -23.80 -22.76 -41.02
N SER A 314 -23.67 -21.80 -41.94
CA SER A 314 -23.62 -22.05 -43.39
C SER A 314 -22.28 -22.63 -43.89
N GLN A 315 -21.21 -22.57 -43.11
CA GLN A 315 -19.85 -22.99 -43.51
C GLN A 315 -19.38 -24.32 -42.87
N MET A 316 -20.12 -24.89 -41.91
CA MET A 316 -19.79 -26.21 -41.35
C MET A 316 -20.16 -27.32 -42.35
N SER A 317 -19.15 -27.98 -42.94
CA SER A 317 -19.37 -29.18 -43.77
C SER A 317 -19.70 -30.41 -42.92
N PRO A 318 -20.66 -31.26 -43.33
CA PRO A 318 -21.07 -32.45 -42.60
C PRO A 318 -20.12 -33.63 -42.86
N ASN A 319 -18.83 -33.48 -42.54
CA ASN A 319 -17.87 -34.57 -42.69
C ASN A 319 -16.91 -34.64 -41.50
N GLY A 320 -17.21 -35.55 -40.59
CA GLY A 320 -16.33 -35.94 -39.49
C GLY A 320 -16.98 -37.05 -38.67
N LYS A 321 -16.61 -38.31 -38.95
CA LYS A 321 -16.96 -39.49 -38.15
C LYS A 321 -16.15 -39.48 -36.84
N ASP A 322 -16.39 -38.49 -35.99
CA ASP A 322 -16.04 -38.57 -34.57
C ASP A 322 -17.37 -38.60 -33.80
N GLN A 323 -17.82 -39.82 -33.53
CA GLN A 323 -18.99 -40.09 -32.71
C GLN A 323 -18.67 -39.57 -31.30
N LEU A 324 -19.23 -38.40 -30.97
CA LEU A 324 -19.18 -37.79 -29.66
C LEU A 324 -19.89 -38.73 -28.67
N ASP A 325 -19.11 -39.47 -27.89
CA ASP A 325 -19.57 -40.25 -26.75
C ASP A 325 -19.95 -39.28 -25.61
N VAL A 326 -21.08 -38.59 -25.79
CA VAL A 326 -21.73 -37.68 -24.82
C VAL A 326 -22.70 -38.45 -23.93
N ASP A 327 -22.86 -39.74 -24.15
CA ASP A 327 -23.96 -40.56 -23.63
C ASP A 327 -23.77 -41.09 -22.20
N ASN A 328 -22.91 -40.49 -21.35
CA ASN A 328 -22.84 -40.94 -19.95
C ASN A 328 -22.48 -39.93 -18.85
N ILE A 329 -22.64 -38.61 -19.05
CA ILE A 329 -22.34 -37.63 -17.99
C ILE A 329 -23.55 -36.72 -17.67
N SER A 330 -24.27 -37.11 -16.61
CA SER A 330 -25.28 -36.37 -15.82
C SER A 330 -26.57 -35.96 -16.58
N THR A 331 -27.48 -36.93 -16.69
CA THR A 331 -28.82 -36.92 -17.34
C THR A 331 -29.86 -35.93 -16.79
N GLY A 332 -29.46 -34.81 -16.18
CA GLY A 332 -30.40 -33.80 -15.64
C GLY A 332 -30.15 -32.37 -16.15
N LEU A 333 -28.91 -31.90 -16.16
CA LEU A 333 -28.62 -30.50 -16.50
C LEU A 333 -28.66 -30.23 -18.02
N LEU A 334 -28.27 -31.22 -18.84
CA LEU A 334 -28.16 -31.12 -20.30
C LEU A 334 -29.18 -31.98 -21.06
N ALA A 335 -30.15 -32.62 -20.39
CA ALA A 335 -31.25 -33.30 -21.07
C ALA A 335 -32.08 -32.31 -21.92
N PRO A 336 -32.54 -32.70 -23.13
CA PRO A 336 -32.79 -31.77 -24.21
C PRO A 336 -33.89 -30.76 -23.86
N LEU A 337 -33.63 -29.51 -24.23
CA LEU A 337 -34.61 -28.44 -24.32
C LEU A 337 -35.70 -28.85 -25.34
N GLY A 338 -36.77 -29.50 -24.88
CA GLY A 338 -38.08 -29.62 -25.57
C GLY A 338 -38.15 -30.49 -26.85
N ASP A 339 -38.96 -31.54 -26.79
CA ASP A 339 -39.53 -32.40 -27.86
C ASP A 339 -38.71 -32.77 -29.11
N PRO A 340 -38.30 -34.05 -29.25
CA PRO A 340 -37.87 -34.64 -30.52
C PRO A 340 -39.08 -35.25 -31.24
N VAL A 341 -39.83 -34.44 -31.99
CA VAL A 341 -40.67 -34.98 -33.08
C VAL A 341 -40.05 -34.58 -34.41
N ALA A 342 -39.53 -35.61 -35.07
CA ALA A 342 -39.15 -35.71 -36.48
C ALA A 342 -37.77 -35.16 -36.93
N ASN A 343 -37.02 -36.10 -37.52
CA ASN A 343 -35.90 -35.97 -38.46
C ASN A 343 -34.49 -35.74 -37.90
N ARG A 344 -33.80 -36.88 -37.76
CA ARG A 344 -32.34 -37.03 -37.76
C ARG A 344 -31.81 -36.56 -39.12
N HIS A 345 -31.02 -35.48 -39.13
CA HIS A 345 -29.81 -35.23 -39.94
C HIS A 345 -29.42 -33.74 -39.68
N ASP A 346 -28.18 -33.49 -39.24
CA ASP A 346 -27.56 -32.16 -39.05
C ASP A 346 -28.24 -31.13 -38.13
N VAL A 347 -28.29 -31.39 -36.81
CA VAL A 347 -28.64 -30.34 -35.84
C VAL A 347 -27.43 -29.98 -34.99
N ALA A 348 -26.83 -28.82 -35.28
CA ALA A 348 -25.90 -28.17 -34.36
C ALA A 348 -26.58 -28.06 -32.99
N THR A 349 -26.03 -28.74 -31.98
CA THR A 349 -26.66 -28.82 -30.66
C THR A 349 -26.64 -27.42 -30.03
N THR A 350 -27.83 -26.85 -29.87
CA THR A 350 -28.01 -25.46 -29.44
C THR A 350 -28.15 -25.41 -27.92
N VAL A 351 -27.38 -24.55 -27.23
CA VAL A 351 -27.40 -24.44 -25.76
C VAL A 351 -27.87 -23.06 -25.32
N ASN A 352 -28.85 -23.02 -24.42
CA ASN A 352 -29.32 -21.80 -23.76
C ASN A 352 -28.70 -21.68 -22.37
N ILE A 353 -27.77 -20.73 -22.20
CA ILE A 353 -27.04 -20.51 -20.94
C ILE A 353 -27.95 -20.05 -19.79
N THR A 354 -29.02 -19.28 -20.09
CA THR A 354 -30.00 -18.82 -19.10
C THR A 354 -30.72 -20.01 -18.47
N GLU A 355 -31.22 -20.93 -19.31
CA GLU A 355 -31.94 -22.11 -18.81
C GLU A 355 -31.00 -23.09 -18.09
N LEU A 356 -29.78 -23.29 -18.63
CA LEU A 356 -28.78 -24.13 -18.00
C LEU A 356 -28.39 -23.61 -16.60
N SER A 357 -28.18 -22.31 -16.45
CA SER A 357 -27.84 -21.72 -15.15
C SER A 357 -29.00 -21.80 -14.14
N LYS A 358 -30.26 -21.67 -14.57
CA LYS A 358 -31.44 -21.91 -13.71
C LYS A 358 -31.51 -23.36 -13.24
N ARG A 359 -31.29 -24.32 -14.15
CA ARG A 359 -31.24 -25.75 -13.82
C ARG A 359 -30.12 -26.08 -12.86
N PHE A 360 -28.95 -25.46 -13.03
CA PHE A 360 -27.82 -25.60 -12.10
C PHE A 360 -28.19 -25.14 -10.68
N VAL A 361 -28.79 -23.95 -10.54
CA VAL A 361 -29.25 -23.45 -9.23
C VAL A 361 -30.30 -24.39 -8.63
N SER A 362 -31.28 -24.83 -9.42
CA SER A 362 -32.30 -25.79 -8.96
C SER A 362 -31.69 -27.13 -8.50
N PHE A 363 -30.67 -27.63 -9.22
CA PHE A 363 -29.92 -28.81 -8.84
C PHE A 363 -29.21 -28.65 -7.49
N LEU A 364 -28.59 -27.49 -7.23
CA LEU A 364 -27.99 -27.20 -5.92
C LEU A 364 -29.05 -27.15 -4.81
N ARG A 365 -30.20 -26.50 -5.03
CA ARG A 365 -31.33 -26.48 -4.08
C ARG A 365 -31.84 -27.88 -3.74
N GLY A 366 -31.90 -28.77 -4.73
CA GLY A 366 -32.32 -30.16 -4.55
C GLY A 366 -31.30 -31.02 -3.80
N SER A 367 -30.13 -30.50 -3.45
CA SER A 367 -29.07 -31.26 -2.77
C SER A 367 -29.18 -31.20 -1.24
N TYR A 368 -30.05 -30.36 -0.68
CA TYR A 368 -30.29 -30.18 0.76
C TYR A 368 -31.78 -29.98 1.06
N PRO A 369 -32.26 -30.05 2.32
CA PRO A 369 -33.68 -29.88 2.63
C PRO A 369 -34.16 -28.45 2.31
N PRO A 370 -35.42 -28.28 1.85
CA PRO A 370 -35.93 -26.97 1.44
C PRO A 370 -35.93 -25.94 2.59
N ARG A 371 -35.54 -24.70 2.27
CA ARG A 371 -35.55 -23.55 3.20
C ARG A 371 -36.92 -22.85 3.18
N SER A 372 -37.32 -22.27 4.32
CA SER A 372 -38.57 -21.49 4.45
C SER A 372 -38.58 -20.20 3.61
N SER A 373 -37.42 -19.63 3.31
CA SER A 373 -37.23 -18.55 2.33
C SER A 373 -35.92 -18.77 1.56
N GLY A 374 -35.98 -18.84 0.23
CA GLY A 374 -34.79 -18.96 -0.62
C GLY A 374 -34.07 -17.61 -0.77
N PRO A 375 -32.74 -17.53 -0.64
CA PRO A 375 -32.02 -16.28 -0.84
C PRO A 375 -32.07 -15.86 -2.32
N LEU A 376 -32.00 -14.55 -2.57
CA LEU A 376 -31.98 -14.01 -3.94
C LEU A 376 -30.75 -14.48 -4.72
N VAL A 377 -29.61 -14.63 -4.02
CA VAL A 377 -28.34 -15.15 -4.53
C VAL A 377 -28.05 -16.51 -3.90
N GLU A 378 -27.66 -17.48 -4.71
CA GLU A 378 -27.31 -18.84 -4.27
C GLU A 378 -25.90 -19.26 -4.64
N VAL A 379 -25.34 -18.70 -5.72
CA VAL A 379 -24.01 -19.03 -6.22
C VAL A 379 -23.21 -17.75 -6.37
N VAL A 380 -21.99 -17.73 -5.83
CA VAL A 380 -21.05 -16.63 -5.99
C VAL A 380 -19.85 -17.09 -6.81
N CYS A 381 -19.62 -16.51 -7.98
CA CYS A 381 -18.40 -16.71 -8.77
C CYS A 381 -17.37 -15.63 -8.39
N ALA A 382 -16.32 -16.00 -7.66
CA ALA A 382 -15.33 -15.04 -7.17
C ALA A 382 -14.06 -15.07 -8.03
N PHE A 383 -13.78 -13.98 -8.75
CA PHE A 383 -12.63 -13.82 -9.64
C PHE A 383 -11.54 -13.01 -8.95
N ASP A 384 -10.48 -13.67 -8.50
CA ASP A 384 -9.25 -13.07 -7.97
C ASP A 384 -8.27 -12.72 -9.09
N GLY A 385 -7.48 -11.66 -8.92
CA GLY A 385 -6.57 -11.15 -9.94
C GLY A 385 -7.31 -10.66 -11.18
N ALA A 386 -8.52 -10.11 -10.99
CA ALA A 386 -9.39 -9.66 -12.07
C ALA A 386 -8.77 -8.57 -12.95
N ASP A 387 -7.72 -7.89 -12.45
CA ASP A 387 -6.94 -6.90 -13.17
C ASP A 387 -6.25 -7.47 -14.43
N THR A 388 -6.20 -8.80 -14.56
CA THR A 388 -5.68 -9.52 -15.72
C THR A 388 -6.68 -9.58 -16.89
N LEU A 389 -7.95 -9.25 -16.67
CA LEU A 389 -9.00 -9.23 -17.71
C LEU A 389 -8.94 -7.99 -18.62
N PRO A 390 -8.81 -6.75 -18.09
CA PRO A 390 -8.53 -5.59 -18.92
C PRO A 390 -7.05 -5.56 -19.33
N PHE A 391 -6.76 -5.54 -20.63
CA PHE A 391 -5.38 -5.44 -21.12
C PHE A 391 -4.82 -4.02 -20.97
N GLU A 392 -3.55 -3.89 -20.58
CA GLU A 392 -2.84 -2.61 -20.66
C GLU A 392 -2.59 -2.26 -22.13
N LYS A 393 -2.79 -0.99 -22.49
CA LYS A 393 -2.73 -0.42 -23.85
C LYS A 393 -1.43 -0.66 -24.64
N GLU A 394 -0.42 -1.31 -24.07
CA GLU A 394 0.87 -1.57 -24.73
C GLU A 394 0.84 -2.78 -25.69
N GLU A 395 -0.14 -3.68 -25.55
CA GLU A 395 -0.44 -4.70 -26.57
C GLU A 395 -1.79 -4.33 -27.19
N GLU A 396 -1.87 -4.14 -28.52
CA GLU A 396 -3.09 -3.81 -29.30
C GLU A 396 -4.20 -4.89 -29.19
N ARG A 397 -4.73 -5.15 -27.98
CA ARG A 397 -5.76 -6.15 -27.70
C ARG A 397 -6.99 -5.52 -27.06
N PRO A 398 -8.20 -5.95 -27.45
CA PRO A 398 -9.45 -5.43 -26.89
C PRO A 398 -9.64 -5.83 -25.43
N ASP A 399 -10.26 -4.95 -24.64
CA ASP A 399 -10.70 -5.20 -23.26
C ASP A 399 -11.76 -6.32 -23.24
N GLU A 400 -11.51 -7.39 -22.49
CA GLU A 400 -12.40 -8.57 -22.41
C GLU A 400 -13.46 -8.47 -21.31
N PHE A 401 -13.45 -7.39 -20.53
CA PHE A 401 -14.46 -7.20 -19.48
C PHE A 401 -15.90 -6.99 -20.02
N PRO A 402 -16.14 -6.26 -21.13
CA PRO A 402 -17.45 -6.23 -21.78
C PRO A 402 -17.93 -7.62 -22.22
N SER A 403 -17.03 -8.46 -22.74
CA SER A 403 -17.31 -9.86 -23.08
C SER A 403 -17.81 -10.66 -21.86
N PHE A 404 -17.19 -10.46 -20.69
CA PHE A 404 -17.67 -11.04 -19.43
C PHE A 404 -19.07 -10.55 -19.06
N GLN A 405 -19.29 -9.23 -19.10
CA GLN A 405 -20.58 -8.64 -18.69
C GLN A 405 -21.72 -9.23 -19.51
N HIS A 406 -21.53 -9.33 -20.83
CA HIS A 406 -22.47 -9.95 -21.75
C HIS A 406 -22.83 -11.38 -21.34
N ALA A 407 -21.83 -12.22 -21.09
CA ALA A 407 -22.07 -13.60 -20.66
C ALA A 407 -22.75 -13.68 -19.28
N ALA A 408 -22.32 -12.85 -18.33
CA ALA A 408 -22.86 -12.82 -16.96
C ALA A 408 -24.32 -12.35 -16.91
N ARG A 409 -24.75 -11.46 -17.81
CA ARG A 409 -26.13 -10.97 -17.93
C ARG A 409 -27.13 -12.06 -18.29
N GLN A 410 -26.67 -13.08 -19.02
CA GLN A 410 -27.49 -14.22 -19.42
C GLN A 410 -27.56 -15.30 -18.34
N LEU A 411 -26.90 -15.14 -17.19
CA LEU A 411 -27.00 -16.08 -16.09
C LEU A 411 -28.28 -15.87 -15.28
N ALA A 412 -28.74 -16.92 -14.59
CA ALA A 412 -29.82 -16.84 -13.63
C ALA A 412 -29.53 -15.76 -12.57
N ARG A 413 -30.56 -15.00 -12.15
CA ARG A 413 -30.43 -13.92 -11.14
C ARG A 413 -29.83 -14.37 -9.80
N SER A 414 -29.91 -15.67 -9.52
CA SER A 414 -29.33 -16.29 -8.32
C SER A 414 -27.84 -16.59 -8.42
N ILE A 415 -27.19 -16.25 -9.54
CA ILE A 415 -25.73 -16.32 -9.70
C ILE A 415 -25.18 -14.89 -9.70
N PHE A 416 -24.26 -14.62 -8.77
CA PHE A 416 -23.62 -13.31 -8.61
C PHE A 416 -22.11 -13.44 -8.77
N SER A 417 -21.46 -12.48 -9.43
CA SER A 417 -20.00 -12.48 -9.59
C SER A 417 -19.33 -11.42 -8.71
N VAL A 418 -18.17 -11.75 -8.13
CA VAL A 418 -17.39 -10.82 -7.30
C VAL A 418 -15.97 -10.76 -7.86
N PHE A 419 -15.52 -9.56 -8.22
CA PHE A 419 -14.18 -9.32 -8.74
C PHE A 419 -13.26 -8.76 -7.67
N LEU A 420 -12.11 -9.38 -7.44
CA LEU A 420 -11.11 -8.87 -6.49
C LEU A 420 -10.02 -8.19 -7.29
N SER A 421 -9.88 -6.90 -7.02
CA SER A 421 -9.11 -6.02 -7.88
C SER A 421 -8.32 -5.01 -7.06
N THR A 422 -7.11 -4.70 -7.52
CA THR A 422 -6.38 -3.51 -7.08
C THR A 422 -6.55 -2.36 -8.08
N ASN A 423 -7.09 -2.64 -9.28
CA ASN A 423 -7.26 -1.69 -10.37
C ASN A 423 -8.74 -1.32 -10.62
N PRO A 424 -9.15 -0.10 -10.27
CA PRO A 424 -10.50 0.39 -10.54
C PRO A 424 -10.80 0.55 -12.04
N LYS A 425 -9.84 0.38 -12.97
CA LYS A 425 -10.12 0.36 -14.41
C LYS A 425 -11.08 -0.74 -14.84
N ILE A 426 -11.14 -1.86 -14.12
CA ILE A 426 -12.23 -2.86 -14.27
C ILE A 426 -13.59 -2.16 -14.18
N SER A 427 -13.64 -1.13 -13.34
CA SER A 427 -14.80 -0.31 -13.14
C SER A 427 -15.02 0.74 -14.22
N ARG A 428 -13.96 1.18 -14.92
CA ARG A 428 -14.06 2.07 -16.09
C ARG A 428 -14.55 1.34 -17.34
N SER A 429 -14.23 0.05 -17.47
CA SER A 429 -14.85 -0.86 -18.46
C SER A 429 -16.37 -0.99 -18.26
N LEU A 430 -16.89 -0.72 -17.05
CA LEU A 430 -18.34 -0.56 -16.78
C LEU A 430 -18.95 0.64 -17.50
N HIS A 431 -18.13 1.67 -17.75
CA HIS A 431 -18.53 2.90 -18.41
C HIS A 431 -18.23 2.88 -19.91
N HIS A 432 -17.23 2.12 -20.39
CA HIS A 432 -17.01 1.91 -21.83
C HIS A 432 -18.00 0.93 -22.48
N ALA A 433 -18.72 0.13 -21.69
CA ALA A 433 -19.99 -0.48 -22.13
C ALA A 433 -21.07 0.58 -22.50
N ARG A 434 -20.86 1.87 -22.16
CA ARG A 434 -21.64 3.01 -22.68
C ARG A 434 -21.15 3.55 -24.04
N VAL A 435 -19.99 3.11 -24.56
CA VAL A 435 -19.30 3.78 -25.69
C VAL A 435 -18.83 2.83 -26.80
N ALA A 436 -18.57 1.55 -26.51
CA ALA A 436 -18.00 0.62 -27.49
C ALA A 436 -19.05 -0.03 -28.40
N ASP A 437 -19.70 0.77 -29.24
CA ASP A 437 -20.37 0.33 -30.47
C ASP A 437 -20.36 1.51 -31.45
N GLU A 438 -19.26 1.68 -32.19
CA GLU A 438 -19.05 2.77 -33.18
C GLU A 438 -20.05 2.73 -34.36
N SER A 439 -21.08 1.88 -34.32
CA SER A 439 -22.09 1.81 -35.37
C SER A 439 -23.45 2.39 -35.01
N TYR A 440 -23.77 2.70 -33.75
CA TYR A 440 -25.08 3.27 -33.38
C TYR A 440 -25.01 4.08 -32.07
N GLU A 441 -25.58 5.29 -32.07
CA GLU A 441 -25.61 6.29 -30.99
C GLU A 441 -25.44 5.72 -29.55
N PRO A 442 -24.28 5.93 -28.91
CA PRO A 442 -23.88 5.22 -27.69
C PRO A 442 -24.52 5.74 -26.39
N GLU A 443 -24.86 7.02 -26.32
CA GLU A 443 -25.34 7.66 -25.08
C GLU A 443 -26.78 7.24 -24.72
N THR A 444 -27.56 6.78 -25.69
CA THR A 444 -29.00 6.52 -25.51
C THR A 444 -29.33 5.22 -24.79
N ARG A 445 -28.44 4.20 -24.70
CA ARG A 445 -28.82 2.83 -24.26
C ARG A 445 -29.03 2.64 -22.74
N ILE A 446 -28.29 3.36 -21.89
CA ILE A 446 -28.50 3.37 -20.42
C ILE A 446 -29.36 4.57 -20.00
N LEU A 447 -29.29 5.70 -20.73
CA LEU A 447 -30.15 6.86 -20.50
C LEU A 447 -31.63 6.60 -20.88
N THR A 448 -31.91 5.69 -21.82
CA THR A 448 -33.32 5.31 -22.14
C THR A 448 -33.95 4.32 -21.17
N ARG A 449 -33.17 3.62 -20.34
CA ARG A 449 -33.70 2.68 -19.31
C ARG A 449 -32.79 2.62 -18.08
N ASN A 450 -33.33 3.03 -16.93
CA ASN A 450 -32.71 3.11 -15.58
C ASN A 450 -32.05 1.79 -15.08
N PHE A 451 -30.92 1.36 -15.67
CA PHE A 451 -30.11 0.27 -15.15
C PHE A 451 -29.10 0.78 -14.10
N THR A 452 -28.85 -0.02 -13.06
CA THR A 452 -27.88 0.30 -11.99
C THR A 452 -26.76 -0.74 -11.94
N VAL A 453 -25.58 -0.35 -11.48
CA VAL A 453 -24.47 -1.26 -11.18
C VAL A 453 -24.24 -1.24 -9.67
N PRO A 454 -24.02 -2.40 -9.01
CA PRO A 454 -23.72 -2.42 -7.58
C PRO A 454 -22.44 -1.63 -7.27
N ALA A 455 -22.47 -0.85 -6.19
CA ALA A 455 -21.29 -0.13 -5.73
C ALA A 455 -20.12 -1.09 -5.40
N PRO A 456 -18.86 -0.69 -5.60
CA PRO A 456 -17.71 -1.44 -5.10
C PRO A 456 -17.76 -1.66 -3.59
N PHE A 457 -17.15 -2.76 -3.17
CA PHE A 457 -16.89 -3.04 -1.77
C PHE A 457 -15.45 -2.63 -1.43
N THR A 458 -15.28 -1.62 -0.59
CA THR A 458 -13.97 -1.10 -0.15
C THR A 458 -13.70 -1.38 1.34
N ALA A 459 -14.72 -1.81 2.08
CA ALA A 459 -14.73 -1.92 3.55
C ALA A 459 -13.95 -3.15 4.09
N LEU A 460 -12.62 -3.07 4.02
CA LEU A 460 -11.70 -4.05 4.61
C LEU A 460 -11.03 -3.47 5.87
N PRO A 461 -10.99 -4.22 6.98
CA PRO A 461 -10.57 -3.67 8.27
C PRO A 461 -9.05 -3.56 8.39
N PHE A 462 -8.61 -2.56 9.15
CA PHE A 462 -7.23 -2.35 9.58
C PHE A 462 -7.08 -2.68 11.07
N ASP A 463 -5.84 -2.90 11.52
CA ASP A 463 -5.47 -3.08 12.94
C ASP A 463 -6.15 -4.28 13.63
N ILE A 464 -6.68 -5.23 12.85
CA ILE A 464 -7.38 -6.40 13.39
C ILE A 464 -6.48 -7.30 14.23
N LEU A 465 -5.15 -7.20 14.09
CA LEU A 465 -4.17 -8.00 14.82
C LEU A 465 -3.48 -7.25 15.96
N VAL A 466 -3.88 -5.99 16.26
CA VAL A 466 -3.30 -5.15 17.31
C VAL A 466 -3.75 -5.59 18.70
N GLU A 467 -2.81 -5.70 19.63
CA GLU A 467 -3.11 -5.84 21.07
C GLU A 467 -3.77 -4.56 21.60
N GLU A 468 -4.83 -4.69 22.40
CA GLU A 468 -5.54 -3.54 22.98
C GLU A 468 -4.61 -2.65 23.82
N ILE A 469 -4.58 -1.35 23.52
CA ILE A 469 -3.84 -0.35 24.29
C ILE A 469 -4.76 0.19 25.38
N THR A 470 -4.48 -0.18 26.63
CA THR A 470 -5.24 0.29 27.79
C THR A 470 -4.61 1.54 28.40
N ASN A 471 -5.30 2.16 29.38
CA ASN A 471 -4.77 3.30 30.14
C ASN A 471 -3.50 2.98 30.96
N GLN A 472 -3.11 1.70 31.09
CA GLN A 472 -1.84 1.31 31.71
C GLN A 472 -0.64 1.65 30.82
N GLY A 473 -0.88 1.96 29.55
CA GLY A 473 0.16 2.32 28.61
C GLY A 473 0.97 1.13 28.09
N PHE A 474 2.14 1.42 27.52
CA PHE A 474 3.03 0.44 26.92
C PHE A 474 4.50 0.90 26.99
N SER A 475 5.43 -0.03 26.81
CA SER A 475 6.87 0.30 26.75
C SER A 475 7.24 0.84 25.36
N LEU A 476 7.92 1.98 25.33
CA LEU A 476 8.48 2.58 24.11
C LEU A 476 9.51 1.65 23.46
N ALA A 477 10.35 0.98 24.25
CA ALA A 477 11.30 -0.01 23.75
C ALA A 477 10.61 -1.16 22.99
N LYS A 478 9.40 -1.58 23.40
CA LYS A 478 8.58 -2.54 22.64
C LYS A 478 7.99 -1.87 21.38
N ALA A 479 7.49 -0.64 21.49
CA ALA A 479 6.81 0.06 20.40
C ALA A 479 7.69 0.29 19.17
N VAL A 480 9.00 0.45 19.37
CA VAL A 480 9.98 0.66 18.29
C VAL A 480 10.47 -0.62 17.62
N THR A 481 9.93 -1.79 18.00
CA THR A 481 10.28 -3.08 17.36
C THR A 481 9.45 -3.34 16.12
N VAL A 482 10.03 -4.02 15.13
CA VAL A 482 9.32 -4.42 13.91
C VAL A 482 8.12 -5.32 14.23
N GLU A 483 8.26 -6.22 15.19
CA GLU A 483 7.21 -7.13 15.63
C GLU A 483 5.99 -6.38 16.17
N TYR A 484 6.21 -5.27 16.88
CA TYR A 484 5.13 -4.41 17.36
C TYR A 484 4.52 -3.58 16.22
N MET A 485 5.36 -2.93 15.41
CA MET A 485 4.93 -2.14 14.26
C MET A 485 4.05 -2.96 13.29
N ALA A 486 4.38 -4.23 13.07
CA ALA A 486 3.69 -5.11 12.14
C ALA A 486 2.25 -5.45 12.55
N GLN A 487 1.86 -5.20 13.80
CA GLN A 487 0.49 -5.43 14.25
C GLN A 487 -0.48 -4.40 13.67
N PHE A 488 0.00 -3.18 13.42
CA PHE A 488 -0.78 -2.07 12.90
C PHE A 488 -0.90 -2.11 11.38
N GLY A 489 -1.99 -1.56 10.88
CA GLY A 489 -2.25 -1.47 9.46
C GLY A 489 -2.90 -2.72 8.90
N ARG A 490 -2.39 -3.19 7.77
CA ARG A 490 -2.90 -4.38 7.09
C ARG A 490 -2.51 -5.68 7.79
N PRO A 491 -3.37 -6.71 7.74
CA PRO A 491 -3.07 -7.99 8.37
C PRO A 491 -1.88 -8.74 7.77
N ILE A 492 -1.48 -8.46 6.53
CA ILE A 492 -0.35 -9.15 5.88
C ILE A 492 0.95 -9.02 6.70
N TRP A 493 1.19 -7.90 7.38
CA TRP A 493 2.44 -7.65 8.09
C TRP A 493 2.61 -8.59 9.30
N ALA A 494 1.70 -8.52 10.27
CA ALA A 494 1.74 -9.40 11.43
C ALA A 494 1.50 -10.88 11.08
N SER A 495 0.72 -11.19 10.03
CA SER A 495 0.46 -12.58 9.65
C SER A 495 1.74 -13.29 9.19
N LEU A 496 2.62 -12.61 8.45
CA LEU A 496 3.88 -13.18 7.98
C LEU A 496 4.84 -13.47 9.14
N LEU A 497 4.91 -12.59 10.14
CA LEU A 497 5.74 -12.81 11.34
C LEU A 497 5.16 -13.92 12.23
N ARG A 498 3.85 -13.91 12.49
CA ARG A 498 3.18 -14.91 13.35
C ARG A 498 3.28 -16.31 12.79
N ALA A 499 3.30 -16.46 11.47
CA ALA A 499 3.51 -17.73 10.80
C ALA A 499 4.99 -18.09 10.61
N ALA A 500 5.92 -17.27 11.13
CA ALA A 500 7.37 -17.43 10.96
C ALA A 500 7.81 -17.56 9.48
N VAL A 501 7.06 -16.94 8.57
CA VAL A 501 7.34 -16.94 7.12
C VAL A 501 8.47 -15.97 6.80
N LEU A 502 8.52 -14.84 7.50
CA LEU A 502 9.59 -13.85 7.41
C LEU A 502 10.13 -13.52 8.81
N GLU A 503 11.42 -13.20 8.87
CA GLU A 503 12.01 -12.52 10.01
C GLU A 503 11.78 -11.00 9.92
N SER A 504 11.90 -10.31 11.04
CA SER A 504 11.63 -8.88 11.18
C SER A 504 12.39 -8.01 10.17
N ARG A 505 13.68 -8.28 9.94
CA ARG A 505 14.47 -7.54 8.95
C ARG A 505 13.94 -7.72 7.53
N ASP A 506 13.58 -8.95 7.17
CA ASP A 506 13.08 -9.28 5.83
C ASP A 506 11.69 -8.71 5.60
N LEU A 507 10.89 -8.50 6.65
CA LEU A 507 9.57 -7.88 6.55
C LEU A 507 9.65 -6.43 6.04
N VAL A 508 10.58 -5.63 6.56
CA VAL A 508 10.74 -4.22 6.11
C VAL A 508 11.15 -4.19 4.65
N LEU A 509 12.07 -5.07 4.23
CA LEU A 509 12.48 -5.18 2.82
C LEU A 509 11.33 -5.65 1.94
N PHE A 510 10.53 -6.62 2.40
CA PHE A 510 9.33 -7.08 1.70
C PHE A 510 8.29 -5.97 1.57
N ALA A 511 8.07 -5.17 2.61
CA ALA A 511 7.21 -3.99 2.55
C ALA A 511 7.71 -2.96 1.54
N ALA A 512 9.03 -2.72 1.45
CA ALA A 512 9.61 -1.86 0.44
C ALA A 512 9.38 -2.41 -0.98
N GLN A 513 9.55 -3.72 -1.20
CA GLN A 513 9.24 -4.36 -2.48
C GLN A 513 7.77 -4.23 -2.86
N LYS A 514 6.86 -4.32 -1.88
CA LYS A 514 5.42 -4.11 -2.08
C LYS A 514 5.10 -2.65 -2.39
N LEU A 515 5.77 -1.70 -1.74
CA LEU A 515 5.61 -0.27 -1.98
C LEU A 515 6.10 0.15 -3.38
N LEU A 516 7.22 -0.42 -3.85
CA LEU A 516 7.79 -0.12 -5.17
C LEU A 516 7.28 -1.04 -6.30
N ARG A 517 6.55 -2.10 -5.98
CA ARG A 517 6.10 -3.17 -6.89
C ARG A 517 7.24 -3.88 -7.64
N ARG A 518 8.44 -3.96 -7.05
CA ARG A 518 9.58 -4.66 -7.67
C ARG A 518 10.61 -5.09 -6.62
N PRO A 519 11.49 -6.04 -6.95
CA PRO A 519 12.66 -6.33 -6.13
C PRO A 519 13.51 -5.06 -5.95
N ILE A 520 13.99 -4.83 -4.73
CA ILE A 520 14.92 -3.75 -4.44
C ILE A 520 16.27 -4.04 -5.10
N THR A 521 16.79 -3.06 -5.83
CA THR A 521 18.10 -3.06 -6.47
C THR A 521 18.87 -1.85 -6.00
N TRP A 522 20.18 -2.02 -5.78
CA TRP A 522 21.07 -0.93 -5.36
C TRP A 522 22.06 -0.60 -6.49
N PRO A 523 22.36 0.67 -6.75
CA PRO A 523 21.77 1.86 -6.11
C PRO A 523 20.27 2.02 -6.42
N LEU A 524 19.51 2.60 -5.49
CA LEU A 524 18.05 2.66 -5.61
C LEU A 524 17.65 3.91 -6.38
N LYS A 525 17.43 3.72 -7.67
CA LYS A 525 16.78 4.70 -8.52
C LYS A 525 15.27 4.57 -8.39
N LEU A 526 14.61 5.64 -7.93
CA LEU A 526 13.16 5.70 -7.81
C LEU A 526 12.55 6.35 -9.05
N SER A 527 11.48 5.76 -9.57
CA SER A 527 10.64 6.43 -10.56
C SER A 527 9.79 7.52 -9.92
N GLU A 528 9.23 8.38 -10.75
CA GLU A 528 8.26 9.41 -10.35
C GLU A 528 7.10 8.87 -9.47
N ASN A 529 6.46 7.77 -9.88
CA ASN A 529 5.37 7.16 -9.11
C ASN A 529 5.86 6.51 -7.80
N GLU A 530 7.08 5.99 -7.79
CA GLU A 530 7.71 5.41 -6.59
C GLU A 530 8.07 6.50 -5.58
N SER A 531 8.60 7.65 -6.02
CA SER A 531 8.84 8.81 -5.16
C SER A 531 7.54 9.34 -4.55
N LEU A 532 6.47 9.45 -5.36
CA LEU A 532 5.15 9.82 -4.88
C LEU A 532 4.63 8.82 -3.82
N ALA A 533 4.81 7.53 -4.03
CA ALA A 533 4.41 6.49 -3.09
C ALA A 533 5.15 6.57 -1.75
N VAL A 534 6.47 6.76 -1.81
CA VAL A 534 7.34 6.91 -0.64
C VAL A 534 6.92 8.14 0.17
N LEU A 535 6.81 9.30 -0.45
CA LEU A 535 6.46 10.53 0.26
C LEU A 535 4.99 10.56 0.71
N SER A 536 4.06 9.96 -0.05
CA SER A 536 2.67 9.83 0.39
C SER A 536 2.54 8.97 1.64
N THR A 537 3.34 7.90 1.75
CA THR A 537 3.39 7.06 2.95
C THR A 537 3.98 7.80 4.14
N LEU A 538 5.01 8.62 3.91
CA LEU A 538 5.71 9.35 4.98
C LEU A 538 4.98 10.60 5.47
N LEU A 539 4.26 11.29 4.60
CA LEU A 539 3.66 12.60 4.88
C LEU A 539 2.12 12.60 4.91
N ALA A 540 1.50 11.43 4.69
CA ALA A 540 0.05 11.29 4.58
C ALA A 540 -0.57 12.23 3.53
N LEU A 541 0.04 12.29 2.33
CA LEU A 541 -0.37 13.23 1.28
C LEU A 541 -1.80 12.98 0.79
N ASP A 542 -2.59 14.05 0.83
CA ASP A 542 -3.92 14.13 0.23
C ASP A 542 -3.81 14.32 -1.29
N TYR A 543 -4.62 13.58 -2.03
CA TYR A 543 -4.70 13.68 -3.49
C TYR A 543 -5.93 14.50 -3.89
N CYS A 544 -5.78 15.32 -4.93
CA CYS A 544 -6.81 16.15 -5.53
C CYS A 544 -6.83 15.92 -7.04
N SER A 545 -7.39 14.78 -7.46
CA SER A 545 -7.49 14.43 -8.88
C SER A 545 -8.46 15.36 -9.62
N LYS A 546 -7.93 16.16 -10.55
CA LYS A 546 -8.72 17.10 -11.38
C LYS A 546 -8.69 16.76 -12.86
N THR A 547 -7.61 16.15 -13.31
CA THR A 547 -7.41 15.76 -14.71
C THR A 547 -7.48 14.24 -14.86
N LEU A 548 -7.70 13.77 -16.10
CA LEU A 548 -7.63 12.34 -16.42
C LEU A 548 -6.28 11.71 -16.02
N ARG A 549 -5.18 12.46 -16.18
CA ARG A 549 -3.85 12.03 -15.79
C ARG A 549 -3.74 11.85 -14.27
N ASP A 550 -4.27 12.80 -13.50
CA ASP A 550 -4.26 12.70 -12.03
C ASP A 550 -5.06 11.47 -11.56
N HIS A 551 -6.24 11.24 -12.14
CA HIS A 551 -7.03 10.04 -11.85
C HIS A 551 -6.26 8.76 -12.18
N GLU A 552 -5.63 8.67 -13.36
CA GLU A 552 -4.83 7.49 -13.73
C GLU A 552 -3.64 7.27 -12.80
N GLU A 553 -3.02 8.34 -12.32
CA GLU A 553 -1.92 8.30 -11.37
C GLU A 553 -2.38 7.88 -9.97
N GLU A 554 -3.47 8.43 -9.45
CA GLU A 554 -4.11 8.01 -8.19
C GLU A 554 -4.49 6.51 -8.22
N GLN A 555 -5.11 6.06 -9.31
CA GLN A 555 -5.44 4.66 -9.52
C GLN A 555 -4.19 3.77 -9.50
N ARG A 556 -3.10 4.23 -10.14
CA ARG A 556 -1.80 3.54 -10.13
C ARG A 556 -1.23 3.43 -8.73
N GLN A 557 -1.39 4.46 -7.90
CA GLN A 557 -0.94 4.44 -6.50
C GLN A 557 -1.68 3.37 -5.67
N VAL A 558 -2.97 3.17 -5.90
CA VAL A 558 -3.74 2.06 -5.26
C VAL A 558 -3.33 0.71 -5.83
N ALA A 559 -3.25 0.59 -7.16
CA ALA A 559 -3.00 -0.67 -7.83
C ALA A 559 -1.60 -1.24 -7.52
N HIS A 560 -0.60 -0.35 -7.44
CA HIS A 560 0.81 -0.72 -7.49
C HIS A 560 1.63 -0.27 -6.28
N HIS A 561 1.18 0.73 -5.52
CA HIS A 561 2.00 1.40 -4.52
C HIS A 561 1.37 1.44 -3.13
N MET A 562 0.55 0.43 -2.81
CA MET A 562 -0.01 0.24 -1.48
C MET A 562 -0.86 1.42 -0.96
N ARG A 563 -1.32 2.35 -1.81
CA ARG A 563 -2.30 3.37 -1.37
C ARG A 563 -3.66 2.71 -1.11
N VAL A 564 -4.42 3.17 -0.13
CA VAL A 564 -5.73 2.58 0.22
C VAL A 564 -6.84 3.28 -0.53
N CYS A 565 -7.75 2.49 -1.11
CA CYS A 565 -9.01 2.99 -1.66
C CYS A 565 -10.05 3.02 -0.54
N PHE A 566 -10.51 4.21 -0.18
CA PHE A 566 -11.54 4.38 0.84
C PHE A 566 -12.94 4.31 0.22
N ASP A 567 -13.13 5.01 -0.90
CA ASP A 567 -14.40 5.06 -1.62
C ASP A 567 -14.16 5.12 -3.14
N VAL A 568 -15.17 4.67 -3.88
CA VAL A 568 -15.24 4.77 -5.34
C VAL A 568 -16.64 5.23 -5.69
N SER A 569 -16.73 6.29 -6.50
CA SER A 569 -18.02 6.82 -6.93
C SER A 569 -18.84 5.77 -7.68
N SER A 570 -20.17 5.92 -7.66
CA SER A 570 -21.09 5.00 -8.35
C SER A 570 -20.95 4.98 -9.87
N ASP A 571 -20.35 6.02 -10.45
CA ASP A 571 -19.98 6.08 -11.88
C ASP A 571 -18.55 5.60 -12.15
N PHE A 572 -17.82 5.23 -11.10
CA PHE A 572 -16.47 4.66 -11.09
C PHE A 572 -15.37 5.55 -11.69
N HIS A 573 -15.64 6.85 -11.83
CA HIS A 573 -14.67 7.82 -12.35
C HIS A 573 -13.82 8.45 -11.26
N THR A 574 -14.36 8.62 -10.05
CA THR A 574 -13.65 9.24 -8.95
C THR A 574 -13.40 8.24 -7.83
N MET A 575 -12.27 8.41 -7.17
CA MET A 575 -11.89 7.63 -6.01
C MET A 575 -11.52 8.57 -4.89
N VAL A 576 -11.79 8.13 -3.68
CA VAL A 576 -11.21 8.72 -2.48
C VAL A 576 -10.15 7.75 -2.00
N THR A 577 -8.89 8.19 -2.04
CA THR A 577 -7.76 7.35 -1.64
C THR A 577 -6.93 8.02 -0.57
N VAL A 578 -6.36 7.22 0.32
CA VAL A 578 -5.59 7.69 1.48
C VAL A 578 -4.34 6.85 1.68
N SER A 579 -3.36 7.40 2.39
CA SER A 579 -2.19 6.66 2.89
C SER A 579 -2.33 6.49 4.42
N PRO A 580 -2.85 5.36 4.91
CA PRO A 580 -3.06 5.16 6.34
C PRO A 580 -1.74 5.03 7.10
N SER A 581 -1.84 5.20 8.42
CA SER A 581 -0.73 5.01 9.36
C SER A 581 -0.35 3.53 9.50
N GLU A 582 0.57 3.06 8.64
CA GLU A 582 1.14 1.71 8.67
C GLU A 582 2.64 1.77 9.03
N PRO A 583 3.03 1.58 10.31
CA PRO A 583 4.40 1.84 10.77
C PRO A 583 5.48 1.01 10.06
N ILE A 584 5.18 -0.24 9.64
CA ILE A 584 6.09 -1.06 8.83
C ILE A 584 6.28 -0.52 7.43
N LEU A 585 5.20 -0.06 6.80
CA LEU A 585 5.27 0.53 5.47
C LEU A 585 6.01 1.87 5.52
N ALA A 586 5.88 2.62 6.62
CA ALA A 586 6.66 3.83 6.90
C ALA A 586 8.16 3.55 7.07
N GLU A 587 8.56 2.53 7.84
CA GLU A 587 9.98 2.12 7.92
C GLU A 587 10.53 1.70 6.56
N ALA A 588 9.72 1.02 5.74
CA ALA A 588 10.08 0.68 4.37
C ALA A 588 10.24 1.93 3.48
N ALA A 589 9.37 2.93 3.61
CA ALA A 589 9.48 4.19 2.90
C ALA A 589 10.71 5.00 3.33
N LEU A 590 11.03 5.04 4.63
CA LEU A 590 12.27 5.64 5.15
C LEU A 590 13.52 4.93 4.62
N LEU A 591 13.48 3.60 4.50
CA LEU A 591 14.55 2.82 3.89
C LEU A 591 14.74 3.24 2.43
N CYS A 592 13.66 3.37 1.65
CA CYS A 592 13.72 3.86 0.27
C CYS A 592 14.28 5.29 0.19
N LEU A 593 13.84 6.20 1.06
CA LEU A 593 14.33 7.58 1.13
C LEU A 593 15.83 7.63 1.45
N ARG A 594 16.30 6.82 2.41
CA ARG A 594 17.70 6.79 2.86
C ARG A 594 18.68 6.41 1.75
N TYR A 595 18.29 5.45 0.91
CA TYR A 595 19.18 4.84 -0.07
C TYR A 595 18.85 5.23 -1.52
N SER A 596 17.90 6.16 -1.68
CA SER A 596 17.59 6.78 -2.97
C SER A 596 18.82 7.50 -3.52
N GLU A 597 19.04 7.39 -4.83
CA GLU A 597 20.03 8.22 -5.55
C GLU A 597 19.62 9.71 -5.60
N MET A 598 18.32 9.97 -5.67
CA MET A 598 17.75 11.32 -5.65
C MET A 598 17.85 11.91 -4.24
N THR A 599 18.27 13.18 -4.14
CA THR A 599 18.33 13.88 -2.86
C THR A 599 16.94 14.01 -2.24
N PRO A 600 16.80 13.89 -0.91
CA PRO A 600 15.53 14.06 -0.21
C PRO A 600 14.81 15.39 -0.55
N GLY A 601 15.55 16.50 -0.63
CA GLY A 601 15.00 17.80 -1.03
C GLY A 601 14.39 17.76 -2.44
N LYS A 602 15.13 17.24 -3.42
CA LYS A 602 14.65 17.17 -4.81
C LYS A 602 13.43 16.27 -4.96
N MET A 603 13.41 15.14 -4.27
CA MET A 603 12.26 14.25 -4.24
C MET A 603 11.00 14.95 -3.71
N LEU A 604 11.16 15.75 -2.66
CA LEU A 604 10.06 16.52 -2.08
C LEU A 604 9.52 17.57 -3.05
N ASP A 605 10.41 18.32 -3.71
CA ASP A 605 10.05 19.30 -4.74
C ASP A 605 9.28 18.64 -5.89
N ASP A 606 9.81 17.54 -6.44
CA ASP A 606 9.19 16.81 -7.55
C ASP A 606 7.80 16.24 -7.22
N VAL A 607 7.60 15.78 -5.97
CA VAL A 607 6.32 15.23 -5.54
C VAL A 607 5.31 16.33 -5.22
N LEU A 608 5.70 17.35 -4.45
CA LEU A 608 4.79 18.46 -4.10
C LEU A 608 4.45 19.34 -5.31
N GLY A 609 5.30 19.33 -6.35
CA GLY A 609 5.04 20.00 -7.62
C GLY A 609 4.00 19.31 -8.53
N ARG A 610 3.52 18.10 -8.19
CA ARG A 610 2.52 17.39 -9.00
C ARG A 610 1.14 18.02 -8.87
N SER A 611 0.40 18.06 -9.99
CA SER A 611 -1.01 18.48 -10.02
C SER A 611 -1.93 17.63 -9.14
N LEU A 612 -1.60 16.35 -8.98
CA LEU A 612 -2.33 15.39 -8.16
C LEU A 612 -2.25 15.69 -6.67
N VAL A 613 -1.14 16.25 -6.17
CA VAL A 613 -0.95 16.48 -4.74
C VAL A 613 -1.63 17.80 -4.33
N ALA A 614 -2.41 17.77 -3.26
CA ALA A 614 -3.09 18.97 -2.79
C ALA A 614 -2.08 20.09 -2.45
N ALA A 615 -2.30 21.28 -3.00
CA ALA A 615 -1.41 22.43 -2.79
C ALA A 615 -1.55 23.05 -1.37
N GLY A 616 -2.70 22.84 -0.72
CA GLY A 616 -2.90 23.22 0.67
C GLY A 616 -1.98 22.39 1.56
N ASP A 617 -1.34 23.04 2.53
CA ASP A 617 -0.54 22.41 3.59
C ASP A 617 0.94 22.13 3.25
N ARG A 618 1.51 22.79 2.25
CA ARG A 618 2.94 22.59 1.89
C ARG A 618 3.92 22.93 3.00
N GLY A 619 3.67 23.99 3.76
CA GLY A 619 4.50 24.33 4.91
C GLY A 619 4.52 23.19 5.93
N GLU A 620 3.36 22.58 6.15
CA GLU A 620 3.14 21.48 7.09
C GLU A 620 3.84 20.21 6.62
N HIS A 621 3.68 19.87 5.34
CA HIS A 621 4.38 18.74 4.74
C HIS A 621 5.90 18.92 4.80
N ILE A 622 6.42 20.13 4.57
CA ILE A 622 7.86 20.41 4.64
C ILE A 622 8.34 20.36 6.08
N ALA A 623 7.63 20.95 7.04
CA ALA A 623 7.96 20.86 8.46
C ALA A 623 7.98 19.40 8.95
N ALA A 624 6.97 18.62 8.58
CA ALA A 624 6.88 17.19 8.88
C ALA A 624 8.05 16.43 8.24
N PHE A 625 8.37 16.73 6.98
CA PHE A 625 9.49 16.12 6.27
C PHE A 625 10.83 16.44 6.91
N LEU A 626 11.07 17.69 7.34
CA LEU A 626 12.30 18.06 8.05
C LEU A 626 12.42 17.30 9.39
N CYS A 627 11.32 17.14 10.13
CA CYS A 627 11.32 16.31 11.34
C CYS A 627 11.68 14.85 11.01
N LEU A 628 11.08 14.26 9.98
CA LEU A 628 11.36 12.89 9.56
C LEU A 628 12.80 12.72 9.07
N LYS A 629 13.33 13.68 8.30
CA LYS A 629 14.70 13.69 7.82
C LYS A 629 15.70 13.78 8.97
N ALA A 630 15.47 14.68 9.94
CA ALA A 630 16.29 14.80 11.13
C ALA A 630 16.29 13.51 11.97
N SER A 631 15.11 12.89 12.14
CA SER A 631 14.99 11.57 12.79
C SER A 631 15.78 10.49 12.04
N LEU A 632 15.68 10.46 10.71
CA LEU A 632 16.41 9.51 9.85
C LEU A 632 17.93 9.69 9.95
N ASP A 633 18.40 10.93 9.95
CA ASP A 633 19.81 11.29 10.06
C ASP A 633 20.37 10.95 11.45
N ALA A 634 19.60 11.21 12.52
CA ALA A 634 19.96 10.84 13.88
C ALA A 634 20.08 9.32 14.07
N ARG A 635 19.26 8.53 13.37
CA ARG A 635 19.29 7.06 13.40
C ARG A 635 20.45 6.44 12.64
N LYS A 636 21.21 7.19 11.81
CA LYS A 636 22.33 6.62 11.03
C LYS A 636 23.38 5.92 11.89
N TYR A 637 23.53 6.36 13.13
CA TYR A 637 24.55 5.89 14.07
C TYR A 637 23.98 5.07 15.23
N GLN A 638 22.71 4.66 15.15
CA GLN A 638 22.02 3.94 16.22
C GLN A 638 21.37 2.65 15.71
N THR A 639 21.22 1.68 16.61
CA THR A 639 20.58 0.38 16.32
C THR A 639 19.08 0.37 16.56
N THR A 640 18.52 1.42 17.18
CA THR A 640 17.11 1.53 17.56
C THR A 640 16.44 2.75 16.93
N ALA A 641 15.13 2.66 16.67
CA ALA A 641 14.31 3.77 16.21
C ALA A 641 13.91 4.75 17.35
N LYS A 642 14.12 4.35 18.62
CA LYS A 642 13.94 5.20 19.80
C LYS A 642 15.07 6.23 19.88
N LEU A 643 14.75 7.52 19.81
CA LEU A 643 15.73 8.60 19.86
C LEU A 643 15.62 9.41 21.15
N SER A 644 16.74 9.79 21.75
CA SER A 644 16.75 10.87 22.75
C SER A 644 16.27 12.16 22.09
N LEU A 645 15.42 12.94 22.79
CA LEU A 645 14.95 14.23 22.30
C LEU A 645 16.11 15.17 21.98
N LEU A 646 17.14 15.21 22.85
CA LEU A 646 18.31 16.08 22.65
C LEU A 646 19.11 15.68 21.40
N ASN A 647 19.23 14.37 21.15
CA ASN A 647 19.87 13.91 19.93
C ASN A 647 19.03 14.27 18.70
N PHE A 648 17.71 14.11 18.75
CA PHE A 648 16.83 14.56 17.66
C PHE A 648 16.99 16.07 17.40
N LEU A 649 16.91 16.92 18.43
CA LEU A 649 17.03 18.37 18.30
C LEU A 649 18.38 18.78 17.70
N LYS A 650 19.47 18.08 18.02
CA LYS A 650 20.80 18.31 17.43
C LYS A 650 20.86 18.04 15.93
N PHE A 651 20.11 17.05 15.45
CA PHE A 651 20.00 16.74 14.01
C PHE A 651 18.92 17.56 13.30
N PHE A 652 17.99 18.15 14.07
CA PHE A 652 16.93 18.99 13.54
C PHE A 652 17.38 20.45 13.41
N LEU A 653 17.94 21.04 14.46
CA LEU A 653 18.34 22.45 14.54
C LEU A 653 19.86 22.59 14.55
N ARG A 654 20.36 23.64 13.90
CA ARG A 654 21.80 23.94 13.91
C ARG A 654 22.26 24.54 15.23
N ALA A 655 21.40 25.34 15.87
CA ALA A 655 21.67 25.91 17.18
C ALA A 655 21.59 24.87 18.30
N ASP A 656 22.47 24.99 19.28
CA ASP A 656 22.47 24.16 20.48
C ASP A 656 21.42 24.65 21.49
N VAL A 657 20.18 24.20 21.29
CA VAL A 657 19.02 24.59 22.13
C VAL A 657 19.05 23.95 23.53
N SER A 658 19.99 23.05 23.82
CA SER A 658 20.07 22.37 25.12
C SER A 658 20.36 23.33 26.29
N LYS A 659 20.94 24.49 25.98
CA LYS A 659 21.30 25.53 26.94
C LYS A 659 20.22 26.60 27.11
N PHE A 660 19.10 26.48 26.40
CA PHE A 660 18.04 27.47 26.46
C PHE A 660 17.33 27.38 27.81
N GLU A 661 17.19 28.53 28.46
CA GLU A 661 16.40 28.69 29.68
C GLU A 661 14.89 28.66 29.35
N PRO A 662 14.02 28.30 30.31
CA PRO A 662 12.59 28.30 30.08
C PRO A 662 12.09 29.72 29.79
N SER A 663 11.28 29.86 28.75
CA SER A 663 10.68 31.14 28.35
C SER A 663 9.51 31.54 29.26
N VAL A 664 8.80 30.53 29.78
CA VAL A 664 7.76 30.65 30.82
C VAL A 664 8.02 29.55 31.85
N SER A 665 7.94 29.85 33.15
CA SER A 665 8.16 28.85 34.19
C SER A 665 7.11 28.87 35.29
N SER A 666 6.53 27.71 35.56
CA SER A 666 5.62 27.43 36.68
C SER A 666 6.32 26.81 37.91
N GLY A 667 7.66 26.76 37.91
CA GLY A 667 8.45 26.25 39.05
C GLY A 667 9.81 25.62 38.71
N SER A 668 10.00 25.09 37.49
CA SER A 668 11.30 24.57 37.04
C SER A 668 12.10 25.63 36.29
N GLN A 669 13.27 26.01 36.81
CA GLN A 669 14.21 26.93 36.16
C GLN A 669 15.40 26.19 35.50
N LEU A 670 15.23 24.91 35.17
CA LEU A 670 16.30 24.14 34.55
C LEU A 670 16.42 24.49 33.06
N PRO A 671 17.64 24.50 32.49
CA PRO A 671 17.82 24.55 31.03
C PRO A 671 17.17 23.34 30.34
N LEU A 672 16.78 23.52 29.07
CA LEU A 672 16.09 22.50 28.25
C LEU A 672 16.79 21.13 28.32
N GLY A 673 18.12 21.12 28.18
CA GLY A 673 18.94 19.92 28.19
C GLY A 673 18.82 19.10 29.47
N LYS A 674 18.61 19.76 30.61
CA LYS A 674 18.40 19.10 31.91
C LYS A 674 16.95 18.73 32.15
N ALA A 675 16.01 19.59 31.75
CA ALA A 675 14.58 19.30 31.87
C ALA A 675 14.15 18.07 31.05
N PHE A 676 14.80 17.82 29.91
CA PHE A 676 14.50 16.72 28.99
C PHE A 676 15.61 15.66 28.90
N GLU A 677 16.47 15.55 29.92
CA GLU A 677 17.61 14.62 29.92
C GLU A 677 17.20 13.14 29.71
N SER A 678 16.02 12.77 30.20
CA SER A 678 15.42 11.42 30.07
C SER A 678 14.31 11.31 29.02
N ALA A 679 14.17 12.32 28.16
CA ALA A 679 13.10 12.38 27.18
C ALA A 679 13.46 11.69 25.86
N TYR A 680 12.47 11.05 25.25
CA TYR A 680 12.59 10.34 23.98
C TYR A 680 11.53 10.78 22.97
N VAL A 681 11.85 10.64 21.69
CA VAL A 681 10.91 10.79 20.58
C VAL A 681 10.95 9.54 19.71
N TYR A 682 9.79 9.19 19.17
CA TYR A 682 9.64 8.10 18.21
C TYR A 682 8.57 8.47 17.18
N PHE A 683 9.01 8.67 15.94
CA PHE A 683 8.12 8.77 14.79
C PHE A 683 8.86 8.37 13.51
N ASN A 684 8.15 7.75 12.58
CA ASN A 684 8.69 7.32 11.28
C ASN A 684 7.82 7.74 10.08
N HIS A 685 6.64 8.30 10.34
CA HIS A 685 5.79 8.97 9.36
C HIS A 685 4.94 10.03 10.07
N ALA A 686 4.28 10.87 9.29
CA ALA A 686 3.27 11.81 9.73
C ALA A 686 1.86 11.25 9.52
N ILE A 687 0.95 11.66 10.37
CA ILE A 687 -0.49 11.50 10.22
C ILE A 687 -1.15 12.87 10.20
N LYS A 688 -2.24 13.02 9.46
CA LYS A 688 -3.02 14.27 9.44
C LYS A 688 -4.35 14.06 10.16
N LEU A 689 -4.65 14.93 11.12
CA LEU A 689 -5.96 14.93 11.78
C LEU A 689 -6.99 15.56 10.85
N SER A 690 -8.17 14.95 10.77
CA SER A 690 -9.27 15.48 9.96
C SER A 690 -10.02 16.63 10.64
N THR A 691 -10.03 16.64 11.97
CA THR A 691 -10.87 17.53 12.77
C THR A 691 -10.14 18.02 14.03
N PRO A 692 -10.29 19.29 14.44
CA PRO A 692 -9.64 19.82 15.63
C PRO A 692 -10.07 19.13 16.93
N GLU A 693 -11.27 18.53 16.99
CA GLU A 693 -11.84 17.91 18.18
C GLU A 693 -11.03 16.71 18.70
N VAL A 694 -10.23 16.10 17.82
CA VAL A 694 -9.34 14.96 18.13
C VAL A 694 -8.03 15.42 18.78
N ALA A 695 -7.67 16.70 18.66
CA ALA A 695 -6.41 17.26 19.15
C ALA A 695 -6.37 17.40 20.68
N LYS A 696 -6.52 16.30 21.42
CA LYS A 696 -6.56 16.24 22.88
C LYS A 696 -5.45 15.35 23.42
N ALA A 697 -4.64 15.87 24.33
CA ALA A 697 -3.51 15.14 24.93
C ALA A 697 -3.93 13.78 25.53
N SER A 698 -5.12 13.72 26.15
CA SER A 698 -5.71 12.50 26.74
C SER A 698 -5.90 11.33 25.78
N VAL A 699 -5.93 11.59 24.47
CA VAL A 699 -6.06 10.56 23.42
C VAL A 699 -4.79 10.47 22.60
N LEU A 700 -4.18 11.62 22.28
CA LEU A 700 -3.05 11.67 21.37
C LEU A 700 -1.81 10.94 21.89
N TRP A 701 -1.60 10.83 23.21
CA TRP A 701 -0.45 10.08 23.74
C TRP A 701 -0.34 8.65 23.19
N ALA A 702 -1.47 8.00 22.88
CA ALA A 702 -1.49 6.63 22.37
C ALA A 702 -0.97 6.51 20.92
N THR A 703 -0.90 7.62 20.16
CA THR A 703 -0.37 7.59 18.78
C THR A 703 1.14 7.32 18.74
N VAL A 704 1.85 7.46 19.86
CA VAL A 704 3.23 6.98 20.03
C VAL A 704 3.35 5.50 19.67
N ALA A 705 2.31 4.69 19.89
CA ALA A 705 2.31 3.27 19.53
C ALA A 705 2.50 3.03 18.02
N ARG A 706 2.11 4.00 17.19
CA ARG A 706 2.29 3.95 15.74
C ARG A 706 3.57 4.62 15.26
N GLY A 707 4.27 5.34 16.14
CA GLY A 707 5.39 6.20 15.71
C GLY A 707 4.93 7.30 14.77
N ALA A 708 3.85 7.99 15.12
CA ALA A 708 3.28 9.05 14.29
C ALA A 708 3.70 10.45 14.77
N LEU A 709 4.21 11.26 13.85
CA LEU A 709 4.21 12.72 13.95
C LEU A 709 2.82 13.24 13.58
N ILE A 710 2.29 14.25 14.28
CA ILE A 710 0.93 14.72 14.01
C ILE A 710 0.96 16.04 13.26
N VAL A 711 0.32 16.07 12.10
CA VAL A 711 -0.13 17.29 11.42
C VAL A 711 -1.57 17.56 11.86
N LEU A 712 -1.82 18.74 12.42
CA LEU A 712 -3.13 19.14 12.92
C LEU A 712 -4.09 19.40 11.77
N ALA A 713 -5.39 19.41 12.07
CA ALA A 713 -6.42 19.68 11.08
C ALA A 713 -6.30 21.10 10.51
N ASN A 714 -6.72 21.26 9.26
CA ASN A 714 -6.74 22.58 8.63
C ASN A 714 -7.59 23.55 9.47
N SER A 715 -7.11 24.78 9.64
CA SER A 715 -7.73 25.80 10.51
C SER A 715 -7.64 25.55 12.01
N HIS A 716 -6.85 24.57 12.47
CA HIS A 716 -6.53 24.46 13.90
C HIS A 716 -5.89 25.76 14.39
N LYS A 717 -6.33 26.23 15.56
CA LYS A 717 -5.86 27.50 16.11
C LYS A 717 -4.47 27.31 16.72
N GLY A 718 -3.60 28.30 16.54
CA GLY A 718 -2.33 28.39 17.27
C GLY A 718 -1.22 27.44 16.82
N ALA A 719 -1.51 26.22 16.37
CA ALA A 719 -0.53 25.19 16.07
C ALA A 719 -0.87 24.41 14.80
N ASP A 720 0.17 23.88 14.14
CA ASP A 720 0.06 23.15 12.87
C ASP A 720 0.63 21.71 12.97
N LEU A 721 1.66 21.47 13.79
CA LEU A 721 2.19 20.13 14.05
C LEU A 721 2.40 19.88 15.55
N LEU A 722 2.34 18.60 15.94
CA LEU A 722 2.68 18.13 17.28
C LEU A 722 3.72 16.99 17.21
N VAL A 723 4.81 17.17 17.94
CA VAL A 723 5.81 16.13 18.23
C VAL A 723 5.53 15.56 19.62
N LEU A 724 5.30 14.25 19.72
CA LEU A 724 5.09 13.60 21.01
C LEU A 724 6.43 13.27 21.68
N ILE A 725 6.57 13.69 22.92
CA ILE A 725 7.80 13.56 23.71
C ILE A 725 7.50 12.65 24.90
N CYS A 726 8.13 11.49 24.94
CA CYS A 726 7.98 10.50 26.01
C CYS A 726 8.99 10.79 27.13
N MET A 727 8.51 11.06 28.34
CA MET A 727 9.30 11.23 29.54
C MET A 727 9.58 9.86 30.15
N GLY A 728 10.70 9.25 29.75
CA GLY A 728 11.06 7.87 30.09
C GLY A 728 10.56 6.82 29.07
N ASP A 729 10.71 5.53 29.42
CA ASP A 729 10.34 4.43 28.52
C ASP A 729 8.88 4.00 28.61
N GLN A 730 8.23 4.18 29.76
CA GLN A 730 6.83 3.82 29.93
C GLN A 730 5.94 4.93 29.35
N VAL A 731 5.16 4.61 28.33
CA VAL A 731 4.29 5.55 27.60
C VAL A 731 2.88 5.48 28.15
N THR A 732 2.39 6.58 28.71
CA THR A 732 1.05 6.77 29.29
C THR A 732 0.57 8.19 28.99
N ALA A 733 -0.69 8.50 29.26
CA ALA A 733 -1.21 9.87 29.14
C ALA A 733 -0.41 10.90 29.95
N ASP A 734 0.10 10.50 31.12
CA ASP A 734 0.82 11.39 32.04
C ASP A 734 2.31 11.53 31.73
N SER A 735 2.91 10.54 31.05
CA SER A 735 4.34 10.53 30.72
C SER A 735 4.64 11.11 29.35
N VAL A 736 3.62 11.49 28.58
CA VAL A 736 3.80 12.13 27.26
C VAL A 736 3.55 13.63 27.37
N THR A 737 4.52 14.42 26.93
CA THR A 737 4.40 15.87 26.71
C THR A 737 4.56 16.18 25.22
N PHE A 738 4.46 17.45 24.83
CA PHE A 738 4.35 17.85 23.42
C PHE A 738 5.34 18.94 23.04
N GLY A 739 5.94 18.77 21.86
CA GLY A 739 6.50 19.86 21.07
C GLY A 739 5.42 20.40 20.14
N ILE A 740 4.99 21.63 20.37
CA ILE A 740 3.96 22.32 19.59
C ILE A 740 4.67 23.15 18.53
N ILE A 741 4.37 22.90 17.26
CA ILE A 741 5.00 23.60 16.14
C ILE A 741 3.95 24.43 15.42
N ARG A 742 4.29 25.70 15.14
CA ARG A 742 3.50 26.63 14.34
C ARG A 742 4.30 27.04 13.11
N ILE A 743 3.70 27.01 11.94
CA ILE A 743 4.31 27.44 10.69
C ILE A 743 3.84 28.87 10.39
N ASN A 744 4.80 29.78 10.31
CA ASN A 744 4.53 31.12 9.82
C ASN A 744 4.65 31.16 8.30
N ARG A 745 3.51 31.40 7.65
CA ARG A 745 3.39 31.48 6.18
C ARG A 745 3.52 32.92 5.67
N ASP A 746 3.53 33.91 6.55
CA ASP A 746 3.61 35.32 6.20
C ASP A 746 5.05 35.83 6.34
N GLY A 747 5.66 36.16 5.21
CA GLY A 747 7.03 36.68 5.17
C GLY A 747 7.20 38.06 5.81
N SER A 748 6.11 38.80 6.09
CA SER A 748 6.19 40.08 6.80
C SER A 748 6.46 39.92 8.29
N PHE A 749 6.12 38.77 8.87
CA PHE A 749 6.38 38.49 10.28
C PHE A 749 7.85 38.14 10.46
N THR A 750 8.53 38.92 11.30
CA THR A 750 9.94 38.72 11.61
C THR A 750 10.11 38.24 13.06
N PHE A 751 11.35 38.07 13.49
CA PHE A 751 11.64 37.70 14.88
C PHE A 751 11.04 38.67 15.91
N SER A 752 10.84 39.96 15.57
CA SER A 752 10.19 40.92 16.46
C SER A 752 8.74 40.56 16.80
N ASP A 753 8.07 39.80 15.94
CA ASP A 753 6.66 39.42 16.07
C ASP A 753 6.48 38.03 16.72
N ALA A 754 7.60 37.37 17.06
CA ALA A 754 7.60 36.00 17.58
C ALA A 754 6.77 35.84 18.86
N SER A 755 6.77 36.84 19.74
CA SER A 755 6.01 36.82 21.00
C SER A 755 4.50 36.70 20.77
N THR A 756 3.96 37.38 19.76
CA THR A 756 2.55 37.31 19.37
C THR A 756 2.17 35.91 18.88
N LEU A 757 3.00 35.33 18.00
CA LEU A 757 2.74 34.01 17.45
C LEU A 757 2.84 32.90 18.51
N ILE A 758 3.80 33.03 19.44
CA ILE A 758 3.98 32.08 20.55
C ILE A 758 2.85 32.17 21.58
N SER A 759 2.36 33.38 21.86
CA SER A 759 1.23 33.57 22.78
C SER A 759 -0.04 32.86 22.27
N ALA A 760 -0.21 32.79 20.94
CA ALA A 760 -1.31 32.05 20.32
C ALA A 760 -1.18 30.52 20.41
N MET A 761 -0.01 30.00 20.82
CA MET A 761 0.28 28.56 20.99
C MET A 761 0.01 28.07 22.43
N ASP A 762 -0.79 28.80 23.22
CA ASP A 762 -1.16 28.38 24.56
C ASP A 762 -1.88 27.01 24.53
N PRO A 763 -1.39 25.99 25.28
CA PRO A 763 -1.88 24.61 25.17
C PRO A 763 -3.35 24.45 25.61
N TYR A 764 -3.89 25.35 26.43
CA TYR A 764 -5.31 25.36 26.78
C TYR A 764 -6.14 26.05 25.70
N ALA A 765 -5.68 27.20 25.20
CA ALA A 765 -6.38 27.99 24.18
C ALA A 765 -6.50 27.25 22.85
N ILE A 766 -5.51 26.44 22.50
CA ILE A 766 -5.55 25.59 21.31
C ILE A 766 -6.35 24.30 21.52
N GLY A 767 -6.85 24.03 22.72
CA GLY A 767 -7.69 22.86 23.03
C GLY A 767 -6.94 21.55 23.27
N LEU A 768 -5.60 21.58 23.33
CA LEU A 768 -4.77 20.38 23.55
C LEU A 768 -4.98 19.81 24.96
N TYR A 769 -5.10 20.69 25.96
CA TYR A 769 -5.39 20.36 27.34
C TYR A 769 -6.66 21.07 27.83
N PRO A 770 -7.47 20.43 28.71
CA PRO A 770 -8.60 21.09 29.32
C PRO A 770 -8.14 22.18 30.31
N SER A 771 -8.96 23.21 30.49
CA SER A 771 -8.70 24.28 31.45
C SER A 771 -8.46 23.73 32.86
N GLY A 772 -7.40 24.20 33.52
CA GLY A 772 -7.03 23.76 34.88
C GLY A 772 -6.25 22.44 34.93
N HIS A 773 -5.86 21.85 33.80
CA HIS A 773 -4.93 20.72 33.78
C HIS A 773 -3.60 21.08 34.45
N GLN A 774 -3.08 20.20 35.31
CA GLN A 774 -1.79 20.39 35.96
C GLN A 774 -0.69 19.69 35.19
N PHE A 775 0.22 20.48 34.61
CA PHE A 775 1.34 19.95 33.85
C PHE A 775 2.36 19.27 34.75
N LYS A 776 2.65 18.00 34.49
CA LYS A 776 3.73 17.25 35.16
C LYS A 776 5.10 17.48 34.51
N HIS A 777 5.09 17.88 33.25
CA HIS A 777 6.28 17.99 32.41
C HIS A 777 6.22 19.28 31.57
N PRO A 778 7.37 19.90 31.28
CA PRO A 778 7.42 21.08 30.42
C PRO A 778 7.05 20.74 28.96
N ILE A 779 6.68 21.77 28.20
CA ILE A 779 6.42 21.69 26.76
C ILE A 779 7.50 22.43 25.96
N ILE A 780 7.59 22.15 24.67
CA ILE A 780 8.41 22.92 23.72
C ILE A 780 7.45 23.61 22.74
N ARG A 781 7.64 24.91 22.48
CA ARG A 781 6.92 25.64 21.44
C ARG A 781 7.91 26.11 20.38
N LEU A 782 7.63 25.83 19.12
CA LEU A 782 8.55 26.14 18.03
C LEU A 782 7.81 26.81 16.88
N VAL A 783 8.32 27.96 16.44
CA VAL A 783 7.80 28.67 15.26
C VAL A 783 8.75 28.47 14.08
N MET A 784 8.24 27.92 12.98
CA MET A 784 8.95 27.75 11.72
C MET A 784 8.51 28.81 10.73
N SER A 785 9.35 29.82 10.49
CA SER A 785 9.06 30.93 9.60
C SER A 785 9.87 30.84 8.31
N PHE A 786 9.47 29.93 7.42
CA PHE A 786 10.23 29.60 6.20
C PHE A 786 10.47 30.77 5.25
N TYR A 787 9.58 31.77 5.25
CA TYR A 787 9.67 32.95 4.38
C TYR A 787 10.45 34.12 5.01
N SER A 788 10.98 33.97 6.22
CA SER A 788 11.78 35.03 6.86
C SER A 788 13.11 35.21 6.11
N GLU A 789 13.46 36.46 5.81
CA GLU A 789 14.74 36.80 5.18
C GLU A 789 15.94 36.58 6.13
N ALA A 790 15.71 36.64 7.44
CA ALA A 790 16.74 36.43 8.44
C ALA A 790 16.87 34.95 8.80
N GLU A 791 17.95 34.31 8.34
CA GLU A 791 18.30 32.92 8.66
C GLU A 791 18.82 32.79 10.10
N THR A 792 17.94 32.50 11.06
CA THR A 792 18.28 32.50 12.49
C THR A 792 17.55 31.44 13.28
N THR A 793 18.19 30.93 14.35
CA THR A 793 17.51 30.16 15.41
C THR A 793 17.75 30.86 16.74
N SER A 794 16.68 31.32 17.38
CA SER A 794 16.76 32.22 18.54
C SER A 794 15.68 31.92 19.57
N VAL A 795 15.92 32.32 20.82
CA VAL A 795 14.90 32.34 21.88
C VAL A 795 14.16 33.67 21.79
N PRO A 796 12.84 33.69 21.55
CA PRO A 796 12.06 34.92 21.58
C PRO A 796 12.12 35.54 22.97
N ALA A 797 12.36 36.85 23.05
CA ALA A 797 12.25 37.55 24.31
C ALA A 797 10.80 37.35 24.81
N SER A 798 10.62 36.67 25.94
CA SER A 798 9.33 36.72 26.63
C SER A 798 9.04 38.19 26.92
N ALA A 799 7.75 38.58 26.84
CA ALA A 799 7.33 39.88 27.32
C ALA A 799 7.78 40.01 28.79
N ASN A 800 8.89 40.72 29.01
CA ASN A 800 9.50 41.05 30.29
C ASN A 800 9.58 39.92 31.33
N VAL A 801 10.72 39.24 31.30
CA VAL A 801 11.41 38.73 32.51
C VAL A 801 11.58 39.88 33.51
N SER A 802 10.58 40.15 34.36
CA SER A 802 10.64 41.02 35.58
C SER A 802 9.26 41.55 36.05
N SER A 803 8.18 40.77 35.99
CA SER A 803 6.94 41.16 36.70
C SER A 803 6.39 40.03 37.55
N GLU A 804 5.76 40.38 38.68
CA GLU A 804 5.13 39.47 39.65
C GLU A 804 4.10 38.49 39.04
N ALA A 805 3.77 38.63 37.76
CA ALA A 805 2.88 37.74 37.01
C ALA A 805 3.44 36.32 36.77
N ASP A 806 4.77 36.12 36.79
CA ASP A 806 5.41 34.82 36.51
C ASP A 806 5.28 33.80 37.66
N LEU A 807 4.94 34.23 38.88
CA LEU A 807 4.71 33.30 40.01
C LEU A 807 3.39 32.51 39.86
N ASN A 808 2.55 32.83 38.87
CA ASN A 808 1.25 32.21 38.60
C ASN A 808 1.17 31.53 37.23
N ALA A 809 2.30 31.31 36.53
CA ALA A 809 2.28 30.56 35.27
C ALA A 809 1.77 29.13 35.49
N SER A 810 0.87 28.65 34.63
CA SER A 810 0.20 27.35 34.78
C SER A 810 0.96 26.18 34.15
N PHE A 811 2.05 26.44 33.43
CA PHE A 811 2.97 25.45 32.86
C PHE A 811 4.36 26.06 32.61
N THR A 812 5.35 25.20 32.35
CA THR A 812 6.70 25.59 31.91
C THR A 812 6.87 25.32 30.42
N SER A 813 7.44 26.27 29.66
CA SER A 813 7.72 26.12 28.22
C SER A 813 9.11 26.58 27.81
N TYR A 814 9.62 25.96 26.75
CA TYR A 814 10.82 26.40 26.04
C TYR A 814 10.44 26.81 24.63
N ASP A 815 10.69 28.07 24.29
CA ASP A 815 10.24 28.64 23.03
C ASP A 815 11.40 28.84 22.06
N VAL A 816 11.22 28.41 20.82
CA VAL A 816 12.25 28.47 19.77
C VAL A 816 11.68 29.11 18.51
N TRP A 817 12.37 30.11 17.99
CA TRP A 817 12.09 30.69 16.67
C TRP A 817 13.10 30.19 15.65
N CYS A 818 12.61 29.72 14.50
CA CYS A 818 13.40 29.33 13.35
C CYS A 818 13.01 30.19 12.14
N GLY A 819 13.81 31.20 11.79
CA GLY A 819 13.60 32.06 10.63
C GLY A 819 14.39 31.54 9.42
N GLY A 820 13.71 31.37 8.28
CA GLY A 820 14.30 30.90 7.02
C GLY A 820 14.24 29.38 6.83
N ILE A 821 14.76 28.90 5.69
CA ILE A 821 14.84 27.47 5.33
C ILE A 821 16.20 27.15 4.69
N SER A 822 17.22 26.94 5.51
CA SER A 822 18.58 26.65 5.05
C SER A 822 19.33 25.70 6.01
N GLU A 823 20.54 25.30 5.61
CA GLU A 823 21.46 24.54 6.46
C GLU A 823 21.96 25.31 7.69
N GLN A 824 21.80 26.64 7.70
CA GLN A 824 22.17 27.49 8.84
C GLN A 824 21.15 27.40 9.98
N VAL A 825 19.90 27.07 9.65
CA VAL A 825 18.79 26.95 10.60
C VAL A 825 18.58 25.48 10.96
N TYR A 826 18.49 24.62 9.96
CA TYR A 826 18.17 23.20 10.11
C TYR A 826 19.38 22.33 9.81
N ALA A 827 19.83 21.56 10.80
CA ALA A 827 21.01 20.69 10.66
C ALA A 827 20.79 19.53 9.66
N CYS A 828 19.54 19.18 9.39
CA CYS A 828 19.18 18.16 8.41
C CYS A 828 19.09 18.71 6.97
N ILE A 829 19.30 20.00 6.70
CA ILE A 829 19.33 20.50 5.32
C ILE A 829 20.78 20.53 4.84
N LEU A 830 21.05 19.94 3.66
CA LEU A 830 22.34 20.11 3.00
C LEU A 830 22.32 21.39 2.17
N LYS A 831 23.48 22.08 2.10
CA LYS A 831 23.64 23.32 1.32
C LYS A 831 23.17 23.21 -0.14
N GLY A 832 23.34 22.04 -0.75
CA GLY A 832 22.90 21.79 -2.13
C GLY A 832 21.38 21.59 -2.30
N GLU A 833 20.64 21.33 -1.22
CA GLU A 833 19.19 21.04 -1.25
C GLU A 833 18.32 22.27 -0.96
N VAL A 834 18.91 23.39 -0.52
CA VAL A 834 18.17 24.61 -0.11
C VAL A 834 17.18 25.05 -1.20
N TRP A 835 17.63 25.06 -2.45
CA TRP A 835 16.78 25.44 -3.60
C TRP A 835 15.65 24.45 -3.86
N ASP A 836 15.85 23.16 -3.56
CA ASP A 836 14.80 22.16 -3.70
C ASP A 836 13.68 22.41 -2.66
N TYR A 837 14.03 22.70 -1.41
CA TYR A 837 13.04 23.04 -0.38
C TYR A 837 12.30 24.34 -0.69
N LEU A 838 13.02 25.35 -1.21
CA LEU A 838 12.39 26.58 -1.71
C LEU A 838 11.48 26.31 -2.91
N GLY A 839 11.86 25.40 -3.82
CA GLY A 839 11.03 24.95 -4.94
C GLY A 839 9.73 24.31 -4.46
N ALA A 840 9.84 23.39 -3.51
CA ALA A 840 8.71 22.72 -2.86
C ALA A 840 7.74 23.73 -2.21
N LEU A 841 8.25 24.81 -1.60
CA LEU A 841 7.44 25.93 -1.08
C LEU A 841 6.81 26.79 -2.19
N ARG A 842 7.44 26.91 -3.37
CA ARG A 842 7.10 27.89 -4.42
C ARG A 842 6.21 27.37 -5.54
N THR A 843 6.08 26.06 -5.77
CA THR A 843 5.35 25.49 -6.92
C THR A 843 3.80 25.59 -6.88
N CYS A 844 3.25 26.61 -6.22
CA CYS A 844 2.13 27.35 -6.77
C CYS A 844 2.71 28.69 -7.21
N THR A 845 3.04 28.87 -8.48
CA THR A 845 3.41 30.20 -8.98
C THR A 845 2.25 31.12 -8.63
N PRO A 846 2.38 32.02 -7.64
CA PRO A 846 1.33 33.00 -7.42
C PRO A 846 1.20 33.72 -8.74
N LEU A 847 -0.02 33.98 -9.21
CA LEU A 847 -0.22 34.59 -10.52
C LEU A 847 0.62 35.88 -10.68
N SER A 848 0.89 36.57 -9.56
CA SER A 848 1.80 37.70 -9.45
C SER A 848 3.23 37.44 -9.98
N LYS A 849 3.78 36.23 -9.82
CA LYS A 849 5.10 35.84 -10.35
C LYS A 849 5.09 35.48 -11.84
N MET A 850 3.94 35.18 -12.44
CA MET A 850 3.85 35.00 -13.91
C MET A 850 4.06 36.32 -14.65
N PHE A 851 3.84 37.47 -13.99
CA PHE A 851 4.16 38.79 -14.53
C PHE A 851 5.60 39.23 -14.25
N SER A 852 6.47 38.36 -13.74
CA SER A 852 7.86 38.69 -13.42
C SER A 852 8.84 37.72 -14.09
N ASP A 853 8.38 36.96 -15.09
CA ASP A 853 9.23 36.10 -15.91
C ASP A 853 10.14 36.99 -16.80
N PRO A 854 11.48 36.88 -16.68
CA PRO A 854 12.41 37.68 -17.47
C PRO A 854 12.34 37.43 -18.98
N ASN A 855 11.65 36.37 -19.43
CA ASN A 855 11.44 36.07 -20.85
C ASN A 855 10.19 36.74 -21.44
N ILE A 856 9.34 37.38 -20.63
CA ILE A 856 8.15 38.09 -21.10
C ILE A 856 8.53 39.55 -21.41
N THR A 857 8.16 40.05 -22.59
CA THR A 857 8.40 41.46 -22.95
C THR A 857 7.55 42.37 -22.06
N LYS A 858 7.98 43.62 -21.84
CA LYS A 858 7.21 44.58 -21.02
C LYS A 858 5.80 44.80 -21.55
N GLU A 859 5.63 44.77 -22.87
CA GLU A 859 4.33 44.90 -23.53
C GLU A 859 3.42 43.70 -23.25
N ALA A 860 3.97 42.48 -23.31
CA ALA A 860 3.24 41.26 -22.97
C ALA A 860 2.93 41.19 -21.47
N GLU A 861 3.82 41.67 -20.60
CA GLU A 861 3.57 41.78 -19.17
C GLU A 861 2.40 42.72 -18.88
N VAL A 862 2.38 43.91 -19.48
CA VAL A 862 1.28 44.88 -19.35
C VAL A 862 -0.04 44.28 -19.87
N ALA A 863 0.00 43.59 -21.00
CA ALA A 863 -1.18 42.92 -21.57
C ALA A 863 -1.68 41.76 -20.68
N HIS A 864 -0.79 40.95 -20.11
CA HIS A 864 -1.17 39.91 -19.17
C HIS A 864 -1.78 40.49 -17.89
N ARG A 865 -1.23 41.60 -17.37
CA ARG A 865 -1.79 42.28 -16.20
C ARG A 865 -3.17 42.86 -16.49
N SER A 866 -3.40 43.40 -17.69
CA SER A 866 -4.70 43.98 -18.07
C SER A 866 -5.80 42.93 -18.27
N GLN A 867 -5.45 41.67 -18.51
CA GLN A 867 -6.41 40.54 -18.52
C GLN A 867 -7.02 40.28 -17.13
N LEU A 868 -6.44 40.83 -16.06
CA LEU A 868 -6.91 40.70 -14.68
C LEU A 868 -7.06 42.08 -14.03
N PRO A 869 -8.13 42.82 -14.38
CA PRO A 869 -8.36 44.13 -13.80
C PRO A 869 -8.56 44.04 -12.28
N MET A 870 -8.03 45.01 -11.53
CA MET A 870 -8.07 45.09 -10.04
C MET A 870 -7.35 43.98 -9.28
N PHE A 871 -6.60 43.10 -9.96
CA PHE A 871 -6.01 41.93 -9.32
C PHE A 871 -4.89 42.26 -8.32
N ALA A 872 -4.10 43.31 -8.57
CA ALA A 872 -3.05 43.79 -7.69
C ALA A 872 -2.74 45.28 -7.97
N LEU A 873 -1.99 45.98 -7.10
CA LEU A 873 -1.80 47.44 -7.18
C LEU A 873 -0.95 47.92 -8.37
N GLN A 874 -0.32 47.03 -9.13
CA GLN A 874 0.51 47.44 -10.28
C GLN A 874 -0.34 48.02 -11.42
N LYS A 875 0.15 49.10 -12.05
CA LYS A 875 -0.57 49.88 -13.08
C LYS A 875 -1.23 49.04 -14.18
N GLY A 876 -0.60 47.94 -14.60
CA GLY A 876 -1.16 47.05 -15.63
C GLY A 876 -2.52 46.43 -15.28
N HIS A 877 -2.84 46.22 -13.99
CA HIS A 877 -4.14 45.73 -13.54
C HIS A 877 -5.21 46.84 -13.44
N TRP A 878 -4.79 48.10 -13.52
CA TRP A 878 -5.66 49.27 -13.39
C TRP A 878 -5.66 50.12 -14.66
N GLY A 879 -5.22 49.58 -15.81
CA GLY A 879 -5.14 50.33 -17.07
C GLY A 879 -6.46 50.89 -17.61
N TRP A 880 -7.59 50.58 -16.96
CA TRP A 880 -8.92 51.14 -17.20
C TRP A 880 -9.25 52.35 -16.32
N THR A 881 -8.36 52.77 -15.42
CA THR A 881 -8.56 53.92 -14.52
C THR A 881 -7.24 54.61 -14.11
N ASN A 882 -7.30 55.93 -13.89
CA ASN A 882 -6.14 56.74 -13.45
C ASN A 882 -6.08 56.92 -11.91
N ILE A 883 -6.88 56.18 -11.15
CA ILE A 883 -7.01 56.34 -9.68
C ILE A 883 -5.68 56.16 -8.93
N LEU A 884 -4.73 55.38 -9.46
CA LEU A 884 -3.43 55.13 -8.84
C LEU A 884 -2.33 56.15 -9.25
N GLU A 885 -2.62 57.12 -10.12
CA GLU A 885 -1.64 58.15 -10.51
C GLU A 885 -1.58 59.34 -9.53
N GLY A 886 -2.36 59.31 -8.44
CA GLY A 886 -2.53 60.44 -7.51
C GLY A 886 -1.93 60.29 -6.11
N GLY A 887 -1.15 59.24 -5.81
CA GLY A 887 -0.53 59.05 -4.49
C GLY A 887 0.96 58.79 -4.61
N GLY A 888 1.77 59.83 -4.37
CA GLY A 888 3.23 59.74 -4.25
C GLY A 888 3.68 59.19 -2.90
#